data_AF-A0A3M1C9F0-F1
#
_entry.id   AF-A0A3M1C9F0-F1
#
_cell.length_a   1.000
_cell.length_b   1.000
_cell.length_c   1.000
_cell.angle_alpha   90.00
_cell.angle_beta   90.00
_cell.angle_gamma   90.00
#
_symmetry.space_group_name_H-M   'P 1'
#
loop_
_entity.id
_entity.type
_entity.pdbx_description
1 polymer ?
#
loop_
_entity_poly.entity_id
_entity_poly.type
_entity_poly.pdbx_seq_one_letter_code
_entity_poly.pdbx_strand_id
1 'polypeptide(L)'
;MKNTIFLFIVFAVFGVLAEEQEGFLNKLLAPGPLIEGHKKLEKTGCLECHSASKGVVNSKCLKCHKEIKKYVDLKKGLHGRTNKDCKECHSDHKGRKFDSTKVDKKTFDHSITGFRLKGKHGKIKCIKCHTQKRTKKFIRPHDIRFFGSSTSCKSCHKKDDLHFFVGKWKKKDCGDCHNELSWRKNTRFDHFKETNYRLIGKHAKLRCKDCHKVDKRRKWARYTWPHLKQSKCLSCHKDVHGNRLSSKFRNGQCQKCHLQTTWKIKKFNHKVTGYPLRGKHAKLQCIKCHKQQRSVLRKRKMVLYKWIGLSKDCLKCHKDYHRYGSLKLKKYGSLHNCLQCHTEENWKKTHDFDHQRDAGYPIEGKHKKLKCSKCHLKKVRRRVFRSVYHWEKLKQKTCETCHKSPHKRSFSKKFLSKKCSECHTPRGWKEQKNFDHKKTRFPLTGKHAKLRCNQCHIRRKKQVFKFKHFEEKFCIDCHKNEHKKQFSKKFSSRSCSECHTTRDFVALKKFNHSETGFKLRGKHAKIKCVACHKKTRKRFRQKPRHYKGIFIFKDLERKQCTLCHIDVHKKQLGNDCLKCHNESNWKKRHFNHNKDSDFPLRGAHRKTKCSKCHKAQRHVFVIYKKRKLRVIKFKPLPKVCAECHKDPHKGEFGKECKSCHLERSWKYTKDFHRNFTLHGVHYTVGCAECHVDDRNLGGLSQECILCHQKDDVHSGSLPNCGECHKQSFWESTSFRHSMTNFPLRGSHRTLDCFQCHSRGIYEGVGSDCIDCHEADRQQADAVANPPHPLPAFEDCKSCHNQWMFK
;
A
#
# COMPACT_ATOMS: atom_id res chain seq x y z
N MET A 1 17.15 58.56 68.39
CA MET A 1 16.65 58.22 67.04
C MET A 1 17.09 56.81 66.65
N LYS A 2 16.27 55.80 66.92
CA LYS A 2 16.38 54.40 66.42
C LYS A 2 15.25 53.63 67.11
N ASN A 3 14.03 53.66 66.54
CA ASN A 3 12.94 52.71 66.85
C ASN A 3 11.66 52.86 65.99
N THR A 4 11.64 53.70 64.95
CA THR A 4 10.42 53.97 64.15
C THR A 4 10.32 53.21 62.81
N ILE A 5 11.23 52.29 62.48
CA ILE A 5 11.26 51.64 61.15
C ILE A 5 10.74 50.17 61.16
N PHE A 6 10.56 49.54 62.32
CA PHE A 6 10.16 48.12 62.37
C PHE A 6 8.63 47.90 62.28
N LEU A 7 7.80 48.92 62.52
CA LEU A 7 6.34 48.78 62.48
C LEU A 7 5.72 48.90 61.07
N PHE A 8 6.45 49.46 60.10
CA PHE A 8 5.94 49.66 58.73
C PHE A 8 6.08 48.42 57.82
N ILE A 9 6.95 47.46 58.19
CA ILE A 9 7.16 46.24 57.39
C ILE A 9 6.16 45.13 57.75
N VAL A 10 5.58 45.16 58.96
CA VAL A 10 4.58 44.16 59.39
C VAL A 10 3.20 44.43 58.79
N PHE A 11 2.82 45.69 58.53
CA PHE A 11 1.53 46.01 57.90
C PHE A 11 1.49 45.81 56.37
N ALA A 12 2.65 45.82 55.70
CA ALA A 12 2.72 45.56 54.25
C ALA A 12 2.64 44.07 53.89
N VAL A 13 2.91 43.16 54.84
CA VAL A 13 2.82 41.70 54.62
C VAL A 13 1.42 41.15 54.90
N PHE A 14 0.62 41.81 55.76
CA PHE A 14 -0.78 41.43 55.97
C PHE A 14 -1.73 41.88 54.85
N GLY A 15 -1.37 42.89 54.05
CA GLY A 15 -2.16 43.33 52.89
C GLY A 15 -2.15 42.34 51.71
N VAL A 16 -1.07 41.58 51.54
CA VAL A 16 -0.93 40.63 50.41
C VAL A 16 -1.57 39.26 50.72
N LEU A 17 -1.78 38.92 52.00
CA LEU A 17 -2.44 37.67 52.41
C LEU A 17 -3.98 37.78 52.45
N ALA A 18 -4.53 38.99 52.50
CA ALA A 18 -5.98 39.22 52.45
C ALA A 18 -6.57 38.98 51.04
N GLU A 19 -5.86 39.38 49.98
CA GLU A 19 -6.31 39.21 48.58
C GLU A 19 -6.32 37.73 48.12
N GLU A 20 -5.43 36.88 48.66
CA GLU A 20 -5.46 35.44 48.34
C GLU A 20 -6.54 34.66 49.12
N GLN A 21 -6.93 35.11 50.33
CA GLN A 21 -8.00 34.47 51.11
C GLN A 21 -9.40 34.76 50.55
N GLU A 22 -9.66 35.96 50.02
CA GLU A 22 -10.95 36.28 49.39
C GLU A 22 -11.21 35.42 48.13
N GLY A 23 -10.18 35.09 47.35
CA GLY A 23 -10.28 34.20 46.18
C GLY A 23 -10.55 32.73 46.54
N PHE A 24 -10.20 32.30 47.75
CA PHE A 24 -10.42 30.95 48.25
C PHE A 24 -11.80 30.78 48.88
N LEU A 25 -12.23 31.76 49.70
CA LEU A 25 -13.59 31.81 50.28
C LEU A 25 -14.68 31.96 49.19
N ASN A 26 -14.44 32.78 48.16
CA ASN A 26 -15.35 32.92 47.02
C ASN A 26 -15.56 31.63 46.21
N LYS A 27 -14.55 30.76 46.12
CA LYS A 27 -14.67 29.43 45.48
C LYS A 27 -15.35 28.38 46.37
N LEU A 28 -15.34 28.59 47.69
CA LEU A 28 -15.96 27.70 48.68
C LEU A 28 -17.45 28.00 48.87
N LEU A 29 -17.85 29.28 48.78
CA LEU A 29 -19.22 29.72 49.04
C LEU A 29 -20.13 29.71 47.79
N ALA A 30 -19.58 29.86 46.58
CA ALA A 30 -20.35 29.84 45.34
C ALA A 30 -19.63 29.08 44.20
N PRO A 31 -19.47 27.75 44.30
CA PRO A 31 -18.70 26.96 43.32
C PRO A 31 -19.34 26.87 41.93
N GLY A 32 -20.56 27.39 41.74
CA GLY A 32 -21.33 27.31 40.50
C GLY A 32 -22.22 26.05 40.42
N PRO A 33 -23.14 25.99 39.44
CA PRO A 33 -24.15 24.95 39.37
C PRO A 33 -23.55 23.55 39.13
N LEU A 34 -24.12 22.53 39.78
CA LEU A 34 -23.76 21.13 39.56
C LEU A 34 -24.10 20.72 38.13
N ILE A 35 -23.43 19.67 37.63
CA ILE A 35 -23.78 19.07 36.34
C ILE A 35 -25.24 18.62 36.33
N GLU A 36 -25.84 18.56 35.14
CA GLU A 36 -27.26 18.21 34.97
C GLU A 36 -27.66 16.89 35.67
N GLY A 37 -26.76 15.90 35.69
CA GLY A 37 -27.00 14.60 36.33
C GLY A 37 -27.15 14.66 37.86
N HIS A 38 -26.62 15.69 38.50
CA HIS A 38 -26.67 15.92 39.95
C HIS A 38 -27.46 17.18 40.31
N LYS A 39 -28.20 17.79 39.38
CA LYS A 39 -29.08 18.94 39.64
C LYS A 39 -29.98 18.76 40.86
N LYS A 40 -30.49 17.55 41.08
CA LYS A 40 -31.38 17.24 42.22
C LYS A 40 -30.67 17.26 43.58
N LEU A 41 -29.33 17.19 43.61
CA LEU A 41 -28.50 17.14 44.82
C LEU A 41 -28.04 18.53 45.29
N GLU A 42 -28.33 19.59 44.55
CA GLU A 42 -27.98 20.96 44.96
C GLU A 42 -28.71 21.41 46.23
N LYS A 43 -29.86 20.80 46.49
CA LYS A 43 -30.70 21.11 47.66
C LYS A 43 -30.45 20.18 48.86
N THR A 44 -29.56 19.19 48.73
CA THR A 44 -29.35 18.14 49.75
C THR A 44 -28.13 18.37 50.66
N GLY A 45 -27.52 19.57 50.61
CA GLY A 45 -26.39 19.95 51.48
C GLY A 45 -25.02 19.49 50.97
N CYS A 46 -24.01 20.36 51.10
CA CYS A 46 -22.66 20.15 50.53
C CYS A 46 -21.94 18.90 51.08
N LEU A 47 -22.29 18.46 52.30
CA LEU A 47 -21.65 17.36 53.00
C LEU A 47 -22.01 15.96 52.46
N GLU A 48 -22.99 15.84 51.57
CA GLU A 48 -23.27 14.57 50.87
C GLU A 48 -22.12 14.17 49.94
N CYS A 49 -21.38 15.14 49.43
CA CYS A 49 -20.20 14.95 48.57
C CYS A 49 -18.88 15.31 49.28
N HIS A 50 -18.90 16.27 50.20
CA HIS A 50 -17.73 16.77 50.92
C HIS A 50 -17.61 16.21 52.33
N SER A 51 -16.40 15.92 52.78
CA SER A 51 -16.10 15.64 54.20
C SER A 51 -15.45 16.86 54.82
N ALA A 52 -15.86 17.23 56.04
CA ALA A 52 -15.46 18.49 56.70
C ALA A 52 -13.94 18.74 56.72
N SER A 53 -13.11 17.70 56.81
CA SER A 53 -11.65 17.81 56.86
C SER A 53 -10.89 17.31 55.62
N LYS A 54 -11.56 16.58 54.71
CA LYS A 54 -10.89 15.88 53.57
C LYS A 54 -11.43 16.28 52.20
N GLY A 55 -12.37 17.22 52.15
CA GLY A 55 -13.04 17.62 50.90
C GLY A 55 -13.77 16.44 50.25
N VAL A 56 -13.76 16.38 48.91
CA VAL A 56 -14.44 15.31 48.15
C VAL A 56 -13.64 13.99 48.25
N VAL A 57 -14.30 12.94 48.75
CA VAL A 57 -13.74 11.59 48.95
C VAL A 57 -14.44 10.56 48.06
N ASN A 58 -13.66 9.61 47.51
CA ASN A 58 -14.18 8.62 46.55
C ASN A 58 -15.28 7.72 47.13
N SER A 59 -15.22 7.41 48.42
CA SER A 59 -16.20 6.57 49.11
C SER A 59 -17.62 7.14 49.04
N LYS A 60 -17.77 8.47 49.15
CA LYS A 60 -19.07 9.16 49.00
C LYS A 60 -19.61 9.04 47.58
N CYS A 61 -18.77 9.21 46.56
CA CYS A 61 -19.15 8.99 45.17
C CYS A 61 -19.58 7.53 44.91
N LEU A 62 -18.84 6.55 45.42
CA LEU A 62 -19.09 5.13 45.21
C LEU A 62 -20.34 4.60 45.95
N LYS A 63 -20.81 5.31 47.00
CA LYS A 63 -22.07 5.01 47.71
C LYS A 63 -23.28 5.11 46.78
N CYS A 64 -23.31 6.13 45.94
CA CYS A 64 -24.36 6.35 44.94
C CYS A 64 -24.05 5.65 43.61
N HIS A 65 -22.78 5.60 43.19
CA HIS A 65 -22.35 4.96 41.93
C HIS A 65 -22.02 3.46 42.08
N LYS A 66 -22.99 2.67 42.56
CA LYS A 66 -22.84 1.22 42.86
C LYS A 66 -22.31 0.40 41.68
N GLU A 67 -22.70 0.72 40.45
CA GLU A 67 -22.21 0.03 39.24
C GLU A 67 -20.73 0.30 38.96
N ILE A 68 -20.22 1.49 39.28
CA ILE A 68 -18.79 1.81 39.17
C ILE A 68 -18.04 1.09 40.30
N LYS A 69 -18.58 1.12 41.51
CA LYS A 69 -18.02 0.42 42.68
C LYS A 69 -17.72 -1.05 42.39
N LYS A 70 -18.66 -1.79 41.78
CA LYS A 70 -18.44 -3.19 41.38
C LYS A 70 -17.18 -3.39 40.52
N TYR A 71 -16.88 -2.48 39.60
CA TYR A 71 -15.71 -2.59 38.72
C TYR A 71 -14.42 -2.13 39.41
N VAL A 72 -14.53 -1.15 40.32
CA VAL A 72 -13.43 -0.74 41.21
C VAL A 72 -12.99 -1.91 42.08
N ASP A 73 -13.93 -2.54 42.77
CA ASP A 73 -13.69 -3.69 43.65
C ASP A 73 -13.11 -4.88 42.88
N LEU A 74 -13.63 -5.16 41.66
CA LEU A 74 -13.16 -6.25 40.81
C LEU A 74 -11.84 -5.95 40.08
N LYS A 75 -11.27 -4.75 40.22
CA LYS A 75 -10.09 -4.27 39.48
C LYS A 75 -10.22 -4.42 37.94
N LYS A 76 -11.43 -4.19 37.42
CA LYS A 76 -11.78 -4.41 36.00
C LYS A 76 -12.03 -3.09 35.26
N GLY A 77 -11.58 -3.04 34.00
CA GLY A 77 -11.75 -1.86 33.14
C GLY A 77 -10.92 -0.66 33.61
N LEU A 78 -11.26 0.54 33.12
CA LEU A 78 -10.55 1.78 33.47
C LEU A 78 -10.70 2.12 34.97
N HIS A 79 -11.93 2.15 35.48
CA HIS A 79 -12.22 2.59 36.85
C HIS A 79 -11.63 1.66 37.92
N GLY A 80 -11.50 0.35 37.68
CA GLY A 80 -10.83 -0.55 38.64
C GLY A 80 -9.33 -0.65 38.50
N ARG A 81 -8.73 -0.02 37.50
CA ARG A 81 -7.28 -0.02 37.28
C ARG A 81 -6.62 1.35 37.51
N THR A 82 -7.43 2.38 37.75
CA THR A 82 -6.94 3.72 38.09
C THR A 82 -6.79 3.84 39.60
N ASN A 83 -5.71 4.48 40.04
CA ASN A 83 -5.47 4.84 41.44
C ASN A 83 -5.78 6.32 41.73
N LYS A 84 -6.36 7.03 40.76
CA LYS A 84 -6.71 8.46 40.87
C LYS A 84 -8.00 8.67 41.63
N ASP A 85 -8.11 9.82 42.28
CA ASP A 85 -9.36 10.25 42.88
C ASP A 85 -10.42 10.53 41.82
N CYS A 86 -11.68 10.20 42.13
CA CYS A 86 -12.81 10.41 41.24
C CYS A 86 -12.90 11.87 40.78
N LYS A 87 -12.63 12.83 41.67
CA LYS A 87 -12.68 14.27 41.40
C LYS A 87 -11.67 14.75 40.36
N GLU A 88 -10.54 14.06 40.18
CA GLU A 88 -9.54 14.42 39.16
C GLU A 88 -10.07 14.27 37.74
N CYS A 89 -10.98 13.33 37.53
CA CYS A 89 -11.60 13.07 36.23
C CYS A 89 -13.05 13.56 36.17
N HIS A 90 -13.75 13.61 37.31
CA HIS A 90 -15.15 13.99 37.42
C HIS A 90 -15.32 15.23 38.31
N SER A 91 -15.37 16.40 37.66
CA SER A 91 -15.72 17.66 38.33
C SER A 91 -17.22 17.93 38.19
N ASP A 92 -17.89 18.28 39.29
CA ASP A 92 -19.35 18.49 39.30
C ASP A 92 -19.77 19.95 39.13
N HIS A 93 -18.98 20.89 39.65
CA HIS A 93 -19.30 22.33 39.68
C HIS A 93 -18.95 23.12 38.39
N LYS A 94 -18.77 22.43 37.25
CA LYS A 94 -18.42 23.10 35.97
C LYS A 94 -19.64 23.52 35.15
N GLY A 95 -20.83 23.50 35.76
CA GLY A 95 -22.09 23.92 35.16
C GLY A 95 -22.86 22.83 34.43
N ARG A 96 -24.14 23.11 34.16
CA ARG A 96 -25.14 22.15 33.63
C ARG A 96 -24.70 21.40 32.38
N LYS A 97 -24.00 22.09 31.48
CA LYS A 97 -23.57 21.56 30.17
C LYS A 97 -22.24 20.80 30.25
N PHE A 98 -21.55 20.81 31.40
CA PHE A 98 -20.28 20.11 31.55
C PHE A 98 -20.47 18.60 31.51
N ASP A 99 -19.61 17.93 30.76
CA ASP A 99 -19.60 16.48 30.62
C ASP A 99 -18.37 15.92 31.33
N SER A 100 -18.58 15.51 32.58
CA SER A 100 -17.57 14.88 33.41
C SER A 100 -17.15 13.50 32.91
N THR A 101 -17.83 12.93 31.90
CA THR A 101 -17.54 11.59 31.36
C THR A 101 -16.78 11.59 30.05
N LYS A 102 -16.38 12.77 29.56
CA LYS A 102 -15.73 12.93 28.26
C LYS A 102 -14.24 12.60 28.31
N VAL A 103 -13.86 11.50 27.67
CA VAL A 103 -12.45 11.17 27.38
C VAL A 103 -12.03 11.69 26.01
N ASP A 104 -10.77 12.11 25.86
CA ASP A 104 -10.22 12.45 24.55
C ASP A 104 -10.01 11.19 23.71
N LYS A 105 -10.94 10.97 22.76
CA LYS A 105 -10.97 9.82 21.87
C LYS A 105 -9.73 9.68 20.98
N LYS A 106 -8.89 10.72 20.85
CA LYS A 106 -7.65 10.68 20.03
C LYS A 106 -6.43 10.27 20.84
N THR A 107 -6.36 10.68 22.10
CA THR A 107 -5.17 10.50 22.96
C THR A 107 -5.37 9.44 24.04
N PHE A 108 -6.60 8.94 24.23
CA PHE A 108 -6.91 7.93 25.24
C PHE A 108 -6.11 6.64 25.04
N ASP A 109 -5.24 6.33 26.00
CA ASP A 109 -4.48 5.10 26.03
C ASP A 109 -5.38 3.93 26.44
N HIS A 110 -5.43 2.87 25.63
CA HIS A 110 -6.19 1.66 25.97
C HIS A 110 -5.40 0.69 26.86
N SER A 111 -4.10 0.91 27.06
CA SER A 111 -3.25 0.05 27.91
C SER A 111 -3.75 0.00 29.35
N ILE A 112 -4.25 1.13 29.87
CA ILE A 112 -4.79 1.29 31.23
C ILE A 112 -6.15 0.60 31.43
N THR A 113 -6.81 0.17 30.35
CA THR A 113 -8.14 -0.48 30.43
C THR A 113 -8.07 -2.01 30.54
N GLY A 114 -6.87 -2.59 30.36
CA GLY A 114 -6.65 -4.03 30.30
C GLY A 114 -6.84 -4.68 28.94
N PHE A 115 -7.28 -3.93 27.92
CA PHE A 115 -7.44 -4.41 26.55
C PHE A 115 -6.55 -3.60 25.60
N ARG A 116 -5.28 -4.04 25.48
CA ARG A 116 -4.30 -3.35 24.65
C ARG A 116 -4.59 -3.54 23.16
N LEU A 117 -4.83 -2.43 22.46
CA LEU A 117 -5.09 -2.45 21.02
C LEU A 117 -3.82 -2.80 20.22
N LYS A 118 -3.69 -4.08 19.84
CA LYS A 118 -2.57 -4.58 19.00
C LYS A 118 -3.00 -4.74 17.53
N GLY A 119 -2.05 -4.60 16.62
CA GLY A 119 -2.26 -4.82 15.20
C GLY A 119 -3.30 -3.89 14.58
N LYS A 120 -4.29 -4.46 13.88
CA LYS A 120 -5.35 -3.68 13.21
C LYS A 120 -6.32 -3.01 14.20
N HIS A 121 -6.43 -3.51 15.42
CA HIS A 121 -7.30 -2.93 16.44
C HIS A 121 -6.82 -1.54 16.88
N GLY A 122 -5.52 -1.23 16.77
CA GLY A 122 -5.00 0.12 17.05
C GLY A 122 -5.39 1.19 16.02
N LYS A 123 -6.01 0.82 14.89
CA LYS A 123 -6.40 1.75 13.81
C LYS A 123 -7.91 1.82 13.58
N ILE A 124 -8.70 1.06 14.34
CA ILE A 124 -10.15 1.02 14.18
C ILE A 124 -10.81 2.16 14.94
N LYS A 125 -11.90 2.71 14.41
CA LYS A 125 -12.67 3.75 15.10
C LYS A 125 -13.29 3.15 16.38
N CYS A 126 -13.25 3.87 17.50
CA CYS A 126 -13.76 3.39 18.80
C CYS A 126 -15.22 2.88 18.71
N ILE A 127 -16.05 3.54 17.90
CA ILE A 127 -17.48 3.20 17.69
C ILE A 127 -17.72 1.79 17.10
N LYS A 128 -16.69 1.18 16.52
CA LYS A 128 -16.76 -0.18 15.98
C LYS A 128 -16.61 -1.24 17.06
N CYS A 129 -16.02 -0.88 18.19
CA CYS A 129 -15.84 -1.74 19.36
C CYS A 129 -16.89 -1.41 20.43
N HIS A 130 -17.15 -0.12 20.65
CA HIS A 130 -18.18 0.36 21.57
C HIS A 130 -19.49 0.58 20.80
N THR A 131 -20.29 -0.47 20.67
CA THR A 131 -21.53 -0.44 19.87
C THR A 131 -22.80 -0.31 20.70
N GLN A 132 -22.69 -0.38 22.04
CA GLN A 132 -23.83 -0.27 22.94
C GLN A 132 -24.31 1.19 23.01
N LYS A 133 -25.60 1.42 22.74
CA LYS A 133 -26.26 2.73 22.90
C LYS A 133 -26.92 2.80 24.29
N ARG A 134 -26.93 3.98 24.91
CA ARG A 134 -27.69 4.21 26.16
C ARG A 134 -29.20 4.11 25.89
N THR A 135 -29.93 3.42 26.76
CA THR A 135 -31.37 3.14 26.60
C THR A 135 -32.29 4.20 27.20
N LYS A 136 -31.81 5.10 28.06
CA LYS A 136 -32.61 6.19 28.65
C LYS A 136 -32.06 7.57 28.28
N LYS A 137 -32.96 8.43 27.79
CA LYS A 137 -32.76 9.83 27.40
C LYS A 137 -32.49 10.69 28.64
N PHE A 138 -31.23 11.03 28.88
CA PHE A 138 -30.89 12.30 29.51
C PHE A 138 -29.78 12.90 28.65
N ILE A 139 -30.10 14.01 27.97
CA ILE A 139 -29.17 14.97 27.33
C ILE A 139 -28.62 14.62 25.93
N ARG A 140 -28.35 13.37 25.50
CA ARG A 140 -27.71 13.11 24.18
C ARG A 140 -28.20 11.87 23.42
N PRO A 141 -28.93 12.01 22.29
CA PRO A 141 -29.50 10.90 21.51
C PRO A 141 -28.49 9.98 20.79
N HIS A 142 -27.21 10.34 20.74
CA HIS A 142 -26.19 9.68 19.93
C HIS A 142 -24.97 9.16 20.71
N ASP A 143 -25.06 9.09 22.04
CA ASP A 143 -23.88 8.77 22.84
C ASP A 143 -23.59 7.26 22.92
N ILE A 144 -22.32 6.94 22.74
CA ILE A 144 -21.81 5.58 22.69
C ILE A 144 -21.35 5.19 24.09
N ARG A 145 -21.77 4.01 24.58
CA ARG A 145 -21.34 3.53 25.90
C ARG A 145 -19.93 2.95 25.82
N PHE A 146 -18.99 3.60 26.50
CA PHE A 146 -17.59 3.15 26.61
C PHE A 146 -17.33 2.22 27.81
N PHE A 147 -18.36 1.93 28.60
CA PHE A 147 -18.30 1.12 29.82
C PHE A 147 -18.78 -0.32 29.61
N GLY A 148 -18.13 -1.31 30.25
CA GLY A 148 -18.60 -2.71 30.32
C GLY A 148 -18.45 -3.55 29.04
N SER A 149 -17.59 -3.15 28.10
CA SER A 149 -17.36 -3.94 26.88
C SER A 149 -16.55 -5.21 27.16
N SER A 150 -16.97 -6.35 26.59
CA SER A 150 -16.25 -7.63 26.73
C SER A 150 -14.90 -7.58 26.01
N THR A 151 -13.88 -8.20 26.63
CA THR A 151 -12.49 -8.24 26.12
C THR A 151 -12.15 -9.54 25.38
N SER A 152 -13.07 -10.49 25.27
CA SER A 152 -12.82 -11.75 24.55
C SER A 152 -12.98 -11.60 23.03
N CYS A 153 -12.08 -12.22 22.25
CA CYS A 153 -12.15 -12.20 20.78
C CYS A 153 -13.51 -12.71 20.27
N LYS A 154 -14.00 -13.80 20.86
CA LYS A 154 -15.27 -14.45 20.47
C LYS A 154 -16.49 -13.56 20.70
N SER A 155 -16.49 -12.72 21.73
CA SER A 155 -17.63 -11.81 21.99
C SER A 155 -17.84 -10.78 20.88
N CYS A 156 -16.77 -10.33 20.23
CA CYS A 156 -16.84 -9.38 19.10
C CYS A 156 -16.85 -10.07 17.73
N HIS A 157 -16.12 -11.19 17.58
CA HIS A 157 -15.89 -11.88 16.32
C HIS A 157 -16.68 -13.18 16.15
N LYS A 158 -17.79 -13.37 16.89
CA LYS A 158 -18.62 -14.58 16.80
C LYS A 158 -19.06 -14.92 15.36
N LYS A 159 -19.35 -13.91 14.54
CA LYS A 159 -19.76 -14.07 13.13
C LYS A 159 -18.59 -14.36 12.17
N ASP A 160 -17.36 -14.09 12.61
CA ASP A 160 -16.14 -14.30 11.83
C ASP A 160 -15.52 -15.68 12.08
N ASP A 161 -16.00 -16.43 13.09
CA ASP A 161 -15.56 -17.78 13.36
C ASP A 161 -16.04 -18.74 12.26
N LEU A 162 -15.08 -19.35 11.56
CA LEU A 162 -15.33 -20.29 10.48
C LEU A 162 -15.12 -21.74 10.91
N HIS A 163 -14.71 -21.97 12.17
CA HIS A 163 -14.39 -23.28 12.70
C HIS A 163 -15.60 -23.91 13.37
N PHE A 164 -15.72 -25.23 13.24
CA PHE A 164 -16.62 -26.04 14.05
C PHE A 164 -15.79 -27.04 14.85
N PHE A 165 -15.33 -26.58 16.01
CA PHE A 165 -14.55 -27.39 16.93
C PHE A 165 -15.45 -28.25 17.81
N VAL A 166 -15.11 -29.53 17.93
CA VAL A 166 -15.78 -30.52 18.79
C VAL A 166 -14.83 -31.03 19.89
N GLY A 167 -15.38 -31.57 20.97
CA GLY A 167 -14.60 -32.11 22.09
C GLY A 167 -13.68 -31.06 22.74
N LYS A 168 -12.42 -31.43 22.99
CA LYS A 168 -11.40 -30.59 23.66
C LYS A 168 -11.17 -29.22 23.02
N TRP A 169 -11.55 -29.05 21.75
CA TRP A 169 -11.34 -27.81 20.99
C TRP A 169 -12.47 -26.77 21.18
N LYS A 170 -13.62 -27.15 21.76
CA LYS A 170 -14.78 -26.25 21.92
C LYS A 170 -14.56 -25.10 22.91
N LYS A 171 -13.69 -25.30 23.91
CA LYS A 171 -13.43 -24.35 25.01
C LYS A 171 -12.19 -23.46 24.79
N LYS A 172 -11.39 -23.69 23.75
CA LYS A 172 -10.17 -22.90 23.47
C LYS A 172 -10.50 -21.49 22.99
N ASP A 173 -9.70 -20.50 23.38
CA ASP A 173 -9.86 -19.13 22.89
C ASP A 173 -9.24 -19.00 21.50
N CYS A 174 -9.73 -18.05 20.70
CA CYS A 174 -9.17 -17.79 19.38
C CYS A 174 -7.68 -17.42 19.44
N GLY A 175 -7.23 -16.75 20.52
CA GLY A 175 -5.86 -16.32 20.77
C GLY A 175 -4.84 -17.45 20.92
N ASP A 176 -5.29 -18.68 21.21
CA ASP A 176 -4.41 -19.85 21.31
C ASP A 176 -3.80 -20.22 19.95
N CYS A 177 -4.56 -20.00 18.88
CA CYS A 177 -4.18 -20.36 17.51
C CYS A 177 -3.98 -19.13 16.61
N HIS A 178 -4.68 -18.03 16.87
CA HIS A 178 -4.66 -16.81 16.06
C HIS A 178 -4.02 -15.64 16.80
N ASN A 179 -3.56 -14.63 16.06
CA ASN A 179 -3.16 -13.36 16.64
C ASN A 179 -3.74 -12.18 15.84
N GLU A 180 -3.89 -11.06 16.54
CA GLU A 180 -4.41 -9.80 16.04
C GLU A 180 -3.51 -9.05 15.03
N LEU A 181 -2.27 -9.53 14.80
CA LEU A 181 -1.39 -8.99 13.74
C LEU A 181 -1.75 -9.57 12.37
N SER A 182 -2.00 -10.88 12.29
CA SER A 182 -2.28 -11.58 11.03
C SER A 182 -3.10 -12.85 11.23
N TRP A 183 -4.41 -12.67 11.41
CA TRP A 183 -5.40 -13.72 11.70
C TRP A 183 -5.29 -14.99 10.84
N ARG A 184 -5.00 -14.86 9.54
CA ARG A 184 -5.00 -15.98 8.58
C ARG A 184 -3.62 -16.51 8.19
N LYS A 185 -2.55 -15.72 8.35
CA LYS A 185 -1.22 -16.09 7.82
C LYS A 185 -0.22 -16.46 8.89
N ASN A 186 -0.45 -16.02 10.13
CA ASN A 186 0.48 -16.21 11.22
C ASN A 186 -0.22 -16.94 12.36
N THR A 187 -0.90 -18.04 12.03
CA THR A 187 -1.51 -18.91 13.04
C THR A 187 -0.41 -19.67 13.75
N ARG A 188 -0.49 -19.77 15.08
CA ARG A 188 0.41 -20.61 15.89
C ARG A 188 0.11 -22.11 15.77
N PHE A 189 -0.99 -22.45 15.07
CA PHE A 189 -1.43 -23.81 14.83
C PHE A 189 -0.43 -24.61 13.97
N ASP A 190 0.15 -25.65 14.57
CA ASP A 190 1.00 -26.64 13.90
C ASP A 190 0.23 -27.95 13.68
N HIS A 191 0.02 -28.33 12.42
CA HIS A 191 -0.80 -29.50 12.09
C HIS A 191 -0.24 -30.80 12.68
N PHE A 192 1.08 -30.95 12.77
CA PHE A 192 1.69 -32.17 13.32
C PHE A 192 1.60 -32.19 14.84
N LYS A 193 1.97 -31.11 15.53
CA LYS A 193 1.90 -31.05 17.00
C LYS A 193 0.48 -31.22 17.53
N GLU A 194 -0.49 -30.63 16.83
CA GLU A 194 -1.87 -30.58 17.33
C GLU A 194 -2.74 -31.78 16.90
N THR A 195 -2.36 -32.51 15.83
CA THR A 195 -3.18 -33.60 15.26
C THR A 195 -2.44 -34.91 14.98
N ASN A 196 -1.12 -34.98 15.22
CA ASN A 196 -0.24 -36.09 14.86
C ASN A 196 -0.18 -36.43 13.36
N TYR A 197 -0.75 -35.60 12.49
CA TYR A 197 -0.71 -35.79 11.04
C TYR A 197 0.26 -34.80 10.38
N ARG A 198 1.36 -35.32 9.81
CA ARG A 198 2.41 -34.50 9.17
C ARG A 198 2.08 -34.23 7.71
N LEU A 199 1.92 -32.96 7.34
CA LEU A 199 1.74 -32.54 5.95
C LEU A 199 3.09 -32.57 5.21
N ILE A 200 3.31 -33.58 4.37
CA ILE A 200 4.56 -33.76 3.59
C ILE A 200 4.35 -33.43 2.11
N GLY A 201 5.32 -32.76 1.51
CA GLY A 201 5.36 -32.52 0.06
C GLY A 201 4.27 -31.57 -0.43
N LYS A 202 3.44 -32.00 -1.39
CA LYS A 202 2.37 -31.15 -1.91
C LYS A 202 1.28 -30.88 -0.88
N HIS A 203 1.07 -31.78 0.08
CA HIS A 203 0.06 -31.60 1.14
C HIS A 203 0.36 -30.39 2.03
N ALA A 204 1.65 -30.07 2.27
CA ALA A 204 2.07 -28.88 3.00
C ALA A 204 1.70 -27.56 2.31
N LYS A 205 1.42 -27.59 1.00
CA LYS A 205 1.05 -26.42 0.19
C LYS A 205 -0.45 -26.32 -0.05
N LEU A 206 -1.23 -27.32 0.35
CA LEU A 206 -2.68 -27.29 0.21
C LEU A 206 -3.29 -26.37 1.27
N ARG A 207 -4.40 -25.71 0.93
CA ARG A 207 -5.14 -24.92 1.91
C ARG A 207 -5.96 -25.88 2.76
N CYS A 208 -6.23 -25.52 4.01
CA CYS A 208 -7.03 -26.34 4.94
C CYS A 208 -8.34 -26.82 4.30
N LYS A 209 -9.04 -25.95 3.55
CA LYS A 209 -10.30 -26.28 2.86
C LYS A 209 -10.20 -27.35 1.77
N ASP A 210 -9.01 -27.56 1.24
CA ASP A 210 -8.77 -28.56 0.19
C ASP A 210 -8.74 -29.98 0.81
N CYS A 211 -8.58 -30.07 2.15
CA CYS A 211 -8.62 -31.31 2.94
C CYS A 211 -9.86 -31.38 3.86
N HIS A 212 -10.19 -30.30 4.57
CA HIS A 212 -11.34 -30.17 5.46
C HIS A 212 -12.55 -29.62 4.70
N LYS A 213 -13.58 -30.46 4.56
CA LYS A 213 -14.76 -30.14 3.74
C LYS A 213 -15.73 -29.21 4.48
N VAL A 214 -16.47 -28.42 3.70
CA VAL A 214 -17.58 -27.58 4.19
C VAL A 214 -18.80 -28.47 4.39
N ASP A 215 -19.35 -28.50 5.61
CA ASP A 215 -20.67 -29.08 5.82
C ASP A 215 -21.72 -28.08 5.33
N LYS A 216 -22.40 -28.43 4.23
CA LYS A 216 -23.42 -27.59 3.60
C LYS A 216 -24.70 -27.47 4.44
N ARG A 217 -24.90 -28.32 5.46
CA ARG A 217 -26.11 -28.33 6.28
C ARG A 217 -26.11 -27.27 7.39
N ARG A 218 -24.97 -26.63 7.68
CA ARG A 218 -24.83 -25.69 8.81
C ARG A 218 -24.49 -24.28 8.30
N LYS A 219 -25.45 -23.34 8.36
CA LYS A 219 -25.33 -21.98 7.79
C LYS A 219 -24.18 -21.13 8.37
N TRP A 220 -23.69 -21.43 9.58
CA TRP A 220 -22.71 -20.62 10.30
C TRP A 220 -21.32 -21.28 10.43
N ALA A 221 -21.21 -22.59 10.25
CA ALA A 221 -19.94 -23.32 10.34
C ALA A 221 -19.46 -23.70 8.93
N ARG A 222 -18.26 -23.23 8.54
CA ARG A 222 -17.78 -23.39 7.16
C ARG A 222 -16.85 -24.59 6.96
N TYR A 223 -16.30 -25.20 8.00
CA TYR A 223 -15.46 -26.41 7.88
C TYR A 223 -15.74 -27.40 9.00
N THR A 224 -15.93 -28.68 8.64
CA THR A 224 -16.01 -29.78 9.60
C THR A 224 -14.70 -30.57 9.63
N TRP A 225 -14.37 -31.05 10.81
CA TRP A 225 -13.14 -31.78 11.10
C TRP A 225 -13.52 -33.22 11.49
N PRO A 226 -13.96 -34.05 10.51
CA PRO A 226 -14.43 -35.40 10.80
C PRO A 226 -13.30 -36.25 11.41
N HIS A 227 -13.68 -37.22 12.24
CA HIS A 227 -12.79 -38.26 12.75
C HIS A 227 -12.32 -39.16 11.59
N LEU A 228 -11.35 -38.70 10.81
CA LEU A 228 -10.73 -39.51 9.76
C LEU A 228 -9.86 -40.57 10.44
N LYS A 229 -10.25 -41.86 10.32
CA LYS A 229 -9.39 -42.99 10.71
C LYS A 229 -8.03 -42.81 10.04
N GLN A 230 -7.01 -42.78 10.89
CA GLN A 230 -5.70 -42.18 10.67
C GLN A 230 -4.92 -42.75 9.46
N SER A 231 -4.08 -41.89 8.86
CA SER A 231 -2.79 -42.22 8.21
C SER A 231 -2.73 -43.12 6.95
N LYS A 232 -3.83 -43.61 6.37
CA LYS A 232 -3.77 -44.39 5.11
C LYS A 232 -4.05 -43.50 3.89
N CYS A 233 -3.21 -43.58 2.85
CA CYS A 233 -3.39 -42.80 1.61
C CYS A 233 -4.78 -43.03 0.98
N LEU A 234 -5.31 -44.24 1.12
CA LEU A 234 -6.61 -44.64 0.58
C LEU A 234 -7.82 -43.99 1.28
N SER A 235 -7.65 -43.47 2.49
CA SER A 235 -8.69 -42.70 3.20
C SER A 235 -9.03 -41.39 2.48
N CYS A 236 -8.18 -40.91 1.57
CA CYS A 236 -8.39 -39.70 0.78
C CYS A 236 -8.21 -39.89 -0.73
N HIS A 237 -7.41 -40.88 -1.16
CA HIS A 237 -7.11 -41.13 -2.57
C HIS A 237 -7.70 -42.44 -3.05
N LYS A 238 -8.39 -42.42 -4.20
CA LYS A 238 -8.83 -43.63 -4.89
C LYS A 238 -7.64 -44.31 -5.56
N ASP A 239 -7.50 -45.63 -5.40
CA ASP A 239 -6.53 -46.41 -6.17
C ASP A 239 -6.94 -46.42 -7.65
N VAL A 240 -6.01 -46.02 -8.51
CA VAL A 240 -6.20 -45.94 -9.96
C VAL A 240 -5.65 -47.17 -10.69
N HIS A 241 -4.93 -48.05 -10.00
CA HIS A 241 -4.26 -49.19 -10.61
C HIS A 241 -5.13 -50.46 -10.62
N GLY A 242 -5.93 -50.69 -9.58
CA GLY A 242 -6.81 -51.85 -9.48
C GLY A 242 -6.04 -53.18 -9.61
N ASN A 243 -6.54 -54.13 -10.41
CA ASN A 243 -5.92 -55.45 -10.62
C ASN A 243 -4.75 -55.47 -11.63
N ARG A 244 -4.23 -54.29 -12.02
CA ARG A 244 -3.16 -54.18 -13.05
C ARG A 244 -1.75 -54.17 -12.45
N LEU A 245 -1.67 -54.14 -11.12
CA LEU A 245 -0.46 -54.36 -10.35
C LEU A 245 -0.48 -55.77 -9.76
N SER A 246 0.70 -56.38 -9.64
CA SER A 246 0.86 -57.63 -8.89
C SER A 246 0.32 -57.47 -7.46
N SER A 247 -0.24 -58.55 -6.90
CA SER A 247 -0.78 -58.61 -5.55
C SER A 247 0.19 -58.09 -4.48
N LYS A 248 1.50 -58.30 -4.67
CA LYS A 248 2.59 -57.85 -3.79
C LYS A 248 2.72 -56.33 -3.63
N PHE A 249 2.02 -55.53 -4.45
CA PHE A 249 2.10 -54.07 -4.43
C PHE A 249 0.72 -53.38 -4.23
N ARG A 250 -0.32 -54.11 -3.79
CA ARG A 250 -1.67 -53.58 -3.50
C ARG A 250 -1.80 -53.09 -2.03
N ASN A 251 -2.96 -52.56 -1.65
CA ASN A 251 -3.35 -52.17 -0.27
C ASN A 251 -2.58 -51.00 0.37
N GLY A 252 -2.39 -49.91 -0.38
CA GLY A 252 -1.92 -48.64 0.20
C GLY A 252 -0.40 -48.54 0.38
N GLN A 253 0.37 -49.49 -0.14
CA GLN A 253 1.84 -49.43 -0.23
C GLN A 253 2.32 -48.50 -1.37
N CYS A 254 1.65 -47.37 -1.56
CA CYS A 254 1.86 -46.45 -2.68
C CYS A 254 3.30 -45.89 -2.68
N GLN A 255 3.90 -45.75 -1.50
CA GLN A 255 5.22 -45.17 -1.27
C GLN A 255 6.38 -46.01 -1.84
N LYS A 256 6.17 -47.31 -2.09
CA LYS A 256 7.17 -48.17 -2.77
C LYS A 256 7.49 -47.71 -4.19
N CYS A 257 6.54 -47.02 -4.83
CA CYS A 257 6.68 -46.54 -6.20
C CYS A 257 6.50 -45.02 -6.32
N HIS A 258 5.63 -44.41 -5.52
CA HIS A 258 5.24 -43.00 -5.63
C HIS A 258 5.79 -42.14 -4.49
N LEU A 259 6.45 -41.04 -4.86
CA LEU A 259 6.86 -40.01 -3.91
C LEU A 259 5.67 -39.07 -3.59
N GLN A 260 5.40 -38.84 -2.31
CA GLN A 260 4.32 -37.92 -1.88
C GLN A 260 4.50 -36.46 -2.37
N THR A 261 5.71 -36.09 -2.79
CA THR A 261 6.05 -34.75 -3.30
C THR A 261 5.68 -34.55 -4.77
N THR A 262 5.80 -35.57 -5.61
CA THR A 262 5.65 -35.43 -7.07
C THR A 262 4.70 -36.45 -7.70
N TRP A 263 4.32 -37.49 -6.95
CA TRP A 263 3.61 -38.68 -7.41
C TRP A 263 4.28 -39.39 -8.61
N LYS A 264 5.52 -39.03 -8.92
CA LYS A 264 6.31 -39.60 -10.02
C LYS A 264 7.15 -40.76 -9.51
N ILE A 265 7.21 -41.81 -10.31
CA ILE A 265 8.13 -42.94 -10.12
C ILE A 265 9.46 -42.50 -10.75
N LYS A 266 10.49 -42.24 -9.93
CA LYS A 266 11.82 -41.83 -10.43
C LYS A 266 12.77 -43.01 -10.60
N LYS A 267 12.71 -44.01 -9.72
CA LYS A 267 13.56 -45.21 -9.77
C LYS A 267 12.75 -46.40 -9.23
N PHE A 268 12.56 -47.42 -10.06
CA PHE A 268 11.99 -48.71 -9.66
C PHE A 268 13.04 -49.79 -9.92
N ASN A 269 13.36 -50.58 -8.91
CA ASN A 269 14.39 -51.62 -9.01
C ASN A 269 13.82 -52.87 -9.68
N HIS A 270 14.19 -53.14 -10.94
CA HIS A 270 13.73 -54.33 -11.68
C HIS A 270 14.35 -55.65 -11.19
N LYS A 271 15.32 -55.61 -10.26
CA LYS A 271 15.84 -56.84 -9.63
C LYS A 271 14.73 -57.59 -8.87
N VAL A 272 13.75 -56.88 -8.31
CA VAL A 272 12.63 -57.49 -7.57
C VAL A 272 11.60 -58.19 -8.48
N THR A 273 11.79 -58.15 -9.82
CA THR A 273 10.86 -58.72 -10.80
C THR A 273 11.43 -59.91 -11.59
N GLY A 274 12.66 -60.37 -11.32
CA GLY A 274 13.26 -61.52 -12.00
C GLY A 274 13.69 -61.30 -13.46
N TYR A 275 13.70 -60.04 -13.93
CA TYR A 275 14.18 -59.63 -15.26
C TYR A 275 15.05 -58.36 -15.13
N PRO A 276 16.35 -58.50 -14.81
CA PRO A 276 17.22 -57.36 -14.61
C PRO A 276 17.54 -56.68 -15.95
N LEU A 277 17.25 -55.38 -16.05
CA LEU A 277 17.56 -54.60 -17.24
C LEU A 277 19.08 -54.37 -17.33
N ARG A 278 19.74 -54.92 -18.35
CA ARG A 278 21.19 -54.77 -18.63
C ARG A 278 21.45 -53.85 -19.83
N GLY A 279 22.67 -53.32 -19.94
CA GLY A 279 23.11 -52.51 -21.09
C GLY A 279 22.17 -51.34 -21.43
N LYS A 280 21.79 -51.22 -22.72
CA LYS A 280 20.87 -50.15 -23.17
C LYS A 280 19.45 -50.31 -22.63
N HIS A 281 19.03 -51.52 -22.25
CA HIS A 281 17.68 -51.77 -21.70
C HIS A 281 17.49 -51.08 -20.34
N ALA A 282 18.55 -50.95 -19.52
CA ALA A 282 18.51 -50.25 -18.24
C ALA A 282 18.17 -48.75 -18.35
N LYS A 283 18.41 -48.16 -19.52
CA LYS A 283 18.17 -46.73 -19.81
C LYS A 283 16.84 -46.47 -20.52
N LEU A 284 16.06 -47.52 -20.83
CA LEU A 284 14.76 -47.37 -21.49
C LEU A 284 13.69 -46.92 -20.50
N GLN A 285 12.75 -46.11 -20.99
CA GLN A 285 11.55 -45.76 -20.23
C GLN A 285 10.66 -47.00 -20.09
N CYS A 286 10.08 -47.21 -18.90
CA CYS A 286 9.30 -48.42 -18.60
C CYS A 286 8.19 -48.69 -19.64
N ILE A 287 7.55 -47.64 -20.17
CA ILE A 287 6.48 -47.73 -21.18
C ILE A 287 6.93 -48.28 -22.54
N LYS A 288 8.24 -48.28 -22.84
CA LYS A 288 8.75 -48.88 -24.08
C LYS A 288 8.68 -50.40 -24.02
N CYS A 289 8.67 -50.96 -22.82
CA CYS A 289 8.51 -52.38 -22.56
C CYS A 289 7.04 -52.69 -22.19
N HIS A 290 6.43 -51.90 -21.31
CA HIS A 290 5.04 -52.08 -20.86
C HIS A 290 4.04 -51.32 -21.72
N LYS A 291 3.37 -52.01 -22.65
CA LYS A 291 2.41 -51.42 -23.59
C LYS A 291 1.12 -50.93 -22.90
N GLN A 292 0.55 -49.87 -23.47
CA GLN A 292 -0.72 -49.28 -23.05
C GLN A 292 -1.90 -50.16 -23.51
N GLN A 293 -2.88 -50.38 -22.63
CA GLN A 293 -4.17 -50.93 -23.03
C GLN A 293 -5.21 -49.79 -23.04
N ARG A 294 -5.90 -49.59 -24.17
CA ARG A 294 -7.05 -48.68 -24.24
C ARG A 294 -8.22 -49.33 -23.48
N SER A 295 -8.44 -48.95 -22.24
CA SER A 295 -9.72 -49.18 -21.56
C SER A 295 -10.49 -47.86 -21.49
N VAL A 296 -11.64 -47.82 -22.16
CA VAL A 296 -12.54 -46.67 -22.20
C VAL A 296 -13.26 -46.55 -20.86
N LEU A 297 -12.71 -45.76 -19.94
CA LEU A 297 -13.48 -45.26 -18.80
C LEU A 297 -13.93 -43.83 -19.10
N ARG A 298 -15.20 -43.75 -19.50
CA ARG A 298 -15.98 -42.55 -19.81
C ARG A 298 -15.76 -41.51 -18.69
N LYS A 299 -15.41 -40.28 -19.10
CA LYS A 299 -15.28 -39.01 -18.32
C LYS A 299 -13.90 -38.55 -17.82
N ARG A 300 -12.80 -39.33 -17.83
CA ARG A 300 -11.44 -38.76 -17.67
C ARG A 300 -10.40 -39.52 -18.50
N LYS A 301 -9.66 -38.80 -19.37
CA LYS A 301 -8.53 -39.32 -20.15
C LYS A 301 -7.39 -39.78 -19.22
N MET A 302 -7.52 -40.96 -18.60
CA MET A 302 -6.41 -41.64 -17.93
C MET A 302 -6.01 -42.86 -18.74
N VAL A 303 -4.75 -42.87 -19.17
CA VAL A 303 -4.11 -43.98 -19.83
C VAL A 303 -3.64 -44.96 -18.77
N LEU A 304 -4.03 -46.23 -18.88
CA LEU A 304 -3.66 -47.27 -17.94
C LEU A 304 -2.77 -48.32 -18.63
N TYR A 305 -1.65 -48.65 -17.99
CA TYR A 305 -0.64 -49.59 -18.48
C TYR A 305 -0.75 -50.93 -17.72
N LYS A 306 -0.49 -52.05 -18.40
CA LYS A 306 -0.42 -53.38 -17.77
C LYS A 306 1.02 -53.68 -17.38
N TRP A 307 1.28 -53.86 -16.09
CA TRP A 307 2.63 -54.02 -15.55
C TRP A 307 3.04 -55.49 -15.33
N ILE A 308 2.36 -56.44 -16.00
CA ILE A 308 2.56 -57.90 -15.85
C ILE A 308 2.68 -58.59 -17.23
N GLY A 309 3.53 -59.63 -17.35
CA GLY A 309 3.54 -60.60 -18.46
C GLY A 309 4.44 -60.34 -19.69
N LEU A 310 5.72 -59.94 -19.53
CA LEU A 310 6.68 -59.82 -20.67
C LEU A 310 7.52 -61.09 -20.87
N SER A 311 7.79 -61.45 -22.14
CA SER A 311 8.71 -62.55 -22.54
C SER A 311 10.18 -62.12 -22.51
N LYS A 312 11.10 -63.08 -22.28
CA LYS A 312 12.56 -62.89 -22.24
C LYS A 312 13.29 -63.15 -23.58
N ASP A 313 12.57 -63.61 -24.61
CA ASP A 313 13.13 -63.90 -25.93
C ASP A 313 13.40 -62.60 -26.73
N CYS A 314 14.63 -62.47 -27.27
CA CYS A 314 15.08 -61.33 -28.06
C CYS A 314 14.21 -61.08 -29.30
N LEU A 315 13.78 -62.13 -29.99
CA LEU A 315 13.04 -62.03 -31.26
C LEU A 315 11.60 -61.55 -31.07
N LYS A 316 11.02 -61.71 -29.87
CA LYS A 316 9.72 -61.12 -29.54
C LYS A 316 9.75 -59.59 -29.52
N CYS A 317 10.93 -58.99 -29.40
CA CYS A 317 11.13 -57.54 -29.35
C CYS A 317 11.97 -56.99 -30.52
N HIS A 318 12.88 -57.79 -31.11
CA HIS A 318 13.86 -57.36 -32.11
C HIS A 318 13.69 -58.11 -33.45
N LYS A 319 13.94 -57.41 -34.56
CA LYS A 319 13.86 -57.96 -35.92
C LYS A 319 15.23 -58.47 -36.40
N ASP A 320 15.25 -59.59 -37.12
CA ASP A 320 16.44 -60.09 -37.82
C ASP A 320 16.57 -59.51 -39.24
N TYR A 321 17.80 -59.10 -39.60
CA TYR A 321 18.17 -58.50 -40.88
C TYR A 321 19.27 -59.28 -41.63
N HIS A 322 19.82 -60.35 -41.04
CA HIS A 322 20.92 -61.12 -41.61
C HIS A 322 20.45 -62.44 -42.25
N ARG A 323 19.16 -62.79 -42.14
CA ARG A 323 18.65 -64.14 -42.45
C ARG A 323 19.41 -65.20 -41.64
N TYR A 324 19.42 -64.95 -40.33
CA TYR A 324 20.00 -65.81 -39.32
C TYR A 324 19.55 -67.27 -39.53
N GLY A 325 20.50 -68.19 -39.67
CA GLY A 325 20.27 -69.61 -40.00
C GLY A 325 20.65 -70.05 -41.44
N SER A 326 20.96 -69.15 -42.37
CA SER A 326 21.20 -69.50 -43.81
C SER A 326 22.60 -69.20 -44.38
N LEU A 327 23.54 -68.71 -43.58
CA LEU A 327 24.89 -68.33 -44.01
C LEU A 327 25.97 -69.21 -43.36
N LYS A 328 26.84 -69.83 -44.18
CA LYS A 328 28.07 -70.50 -43.73
C LYS A 328 29.29 -69.64 -44.08
N LEU A 329 30.06 -69.24 -43.08
CA LEU A 329 31.34 -68.53 -43.27
C LEU A 329 32.51 -69.49 -43.03
N LYS A 330 33.56 -69.40 -43.85
CA LYS A 330 34.74 -70.29 -43.81
C LYS A 330 35.41 -70.38 -42.43
N LYS A 331 35.31 -69.33 -41.59
CA LYS A 331 35.90 -69.25 -40.23
C LYS A 331 34.92 -69.50 -39.07
N TYR A 332 33.60 -69.39 -39.25
CA TYR A 332 32.62 -69.30 -38.13
C TYR A 332 31.45 -70.30 -38.16
N GLY A 333 31.32 -71.16 -39.18
CA GLY A 333 30.24 -72.16 -39.23
C GLY A 333 28.83 -71.55 -39.28
N SER A 334 27.85 -72.23 -38.65
CA SER A 334 26.43 -71.80 -38.54
C SER A 334 26.17 -70.97 -37.28
N LEU A 335 25.62 -69.77 -37.42
CA LEU A 335 25.39 -68.82 -36.33
C LEU A 335 24.07 -69.12 -35.58
N HIS A 336 24.11 -69.44 -34.27
CA HIS A 336 22.92 -69.76 -33.42
C HIS A 336 22.62 -68.81 -32.25
N ASN A 337 23.60 -68.01 -31.77
CA ASN A 337 23.36 -66.88 -30.86
C ASN A 337 23.76 -65.49 -31.44
N CYS A 338 22.83 -64.52 -31.46
CA CYS A 338 23.11 -63.14 -31.90
C CYS A 338 24.25 -62.48 -31.12
N LEU A 339 24.48 -62.91 -29.87
CA LEU A 339 25.53 -62.36 -29.00
C LEU A 339 26.96 -62.75 -29.41
N GLN A 340 27.13 -63.66 -30.38
CA GLN A 340 28.45 -64.00 -30.95
C GLN A 340 29.08 -62.82 -31.70
N CYS A 341 28.26 -61.97 -32.32
CA CYS A 341 28.72 -60.81 -33.09
C CYS A 341 28.18 -59.48 -32.54
N HIS A 342 27.17 -59.50 -31.66
CA HIS A 342 26.51 -58.30 -31.14
C HIS A 342 26.52 -58.27 -29.61
N THR A 343 26.47 -57.08 -29.01
CA THR A 343 26.37 -56.92 -27.55
C THR A 343 25.13 -56.13 -27.16
N GLU A 344 24.60 -56.39 -25.95
CA GLU A 344 23.48 -55.61 -25.38
C GLU A 344 23.84 -54.14 -25.08
N GLU A 345 25.14 -53.83 -25.08
CA GLU A 345 25.66 -52.47 -24.91
C GLU A 345 25.76 -51.70 -26.23
N ASN A 346 26.24 -52.38 -27.29
CA ASN A 346 26.40 -51.78 -28.61
C ASN A 346 26.17 -52.78 -29.76
N TRP A 347 24.88 -53.05 -30.03
CA TRP A 347 24.43 -53.96 -31.09
C TRP A 347 25.01 -53.71 -32.48
N LYS A 348 25.49 -52.50 -32.80
CA LYS A 348 25.97 -52.15 -34.15
C LYS A 348 27.48 -52.33 -34.36
N LYS A 349 28.24 -52.66 -33.32
CA LYS A 349 29.69 -52.85 -33.40
C LYS A 349 29.97 -54.35 -33.28
N THR A 350 30.49 -54.97 -34.33
CA THR A 350 30.98 -56.34 -34.29
C THR A 350 32.36 -56.37 -33.65
N HIS A 351 32.66 -57.44 -32.91
CA HIS A 351 33.99 -57.64 -32.35
C HIS A 351 34.85 -58.29 -33.45
N ASP A 352 35.94 -57.63 -33.87
CA ASP A 352 37.14 -58.27 -34.45
C ASP A 352 37.17 -58.74 -35.94
N PHE A 353 36.47 -58.08 -36.87
CA PHE A 353 36.59 -58.34 -38.32
C PHE A 353 37.50 -57.30 -39.02
N ASP A 354 38.56 -57.73 -39.72
CA ASP A 354 39.53 -56.88 -40.44
C ASP A 354 39.55 -57.12 -41.96
N HIS A 355 39.38 -56.07 -42.76
CA HIS A 355 39.23 -56.20 -44.22
C HIS A 355 40.53 -56.49 -44.99
N GLN A 356 41.69 -56.13 -44.42
CA GLN A 356 42.98 -56.40 -45.04
C GLN A 356 43.38 -57.84 -44.76
N ARG A 357 43.36 -58.26 -43.49
CA ARG A 357 43.70 -59.61 -43.04
C ARG A 357 42.70 -60.65 -43.51
N ASP A 358 41.40 -60.40 -43.33
CA ASP A 358 40.36 -61.41 -43.56
C ASP A 358 39.83 -61.39 -45.01
N ALA A 359 40.19 -60.38 -45.85
CA ALA A 359 39.66 -60.22 -47.22
C ALA A 359 40.61 -59.65 -48.31
N GLY A 360 41.86 -59.25 -48.01
CA GLY A 360 42.87 -58.89 -49.02
C GLY A 360 42.65 -57.57 -49.79
N TYR A 361 41.90 -56.61 -49.23
CA TYR A 361 41.64 -55.30 -49.85
C TYR A 361 41.77 -54.16 -48.81
N PRO A 362 42.87 -53.38 -48.81
CA PRO A 362 43.08 -52.33 -47.81
C PRO A 362 42.15 -51.15 -48.10
N ILE A 363 41.29 -50.85 -47.13
CA ILE A 363 40.37 -49.72 -47.21
C ILE A 363 41.11 -48.49 -46.66
N GLU A 364 41.28 -47.42 -47.46
CA GLU A 364 42.05 -46.22 -47.07
C GLU A 364 41.23 -44.92 -47.01
N GLY A 365 41.78 -43.92 -46.31
CA GLY A 365 41.19 -42.58 -46.24
C GLY A 365 39.75 -42.59 -45.71
N LYS A 366 38.84 -41.90 -46.42
CA LYS A 366 37.42 -41.84 -46.03
C LYS A 366 36.68 -43.17 -46.18
N HIS A 367 37.24 -44.13 -46.92
CA HIS A 367 36.61 -45.43 -47.10
C HIS A 367 36.61 -46.27 -45.81
N LYS A 368 37.59 -46.08 -44.90
CA LYS A 368 37.66 -46.78 -43.59
C LYS A 368 36.43 -46.55 -42.71
N LYS A 369 35.71 -45.44 -42.95
CA LYS A 369 34.52 -45.03 -42.19
C LYS A 369 33.20 -45.46 -42.86
N LEU A 370 33.27 -46.09 -44.03
CA LEU A 370 32.08 -46.59 -44.72
C LEU A 370 31.58 -47.86 -44.03
N LYS A 371 30.25 -48.00 -43.97
CA LYS A 371 29.63 -49.25 -43.51
C LYS A 371 29.88 -50.33 -44.56
N CYS A 372 30.05 -51.57 -44.13
CA CYS A 372 30.31 -52.71 -45.02
C CYS A 372 29.29 -52.78 -46.18
N SER A 373 28.02 -52.47 -45.89
CA SER A 373 26.93 -52.42 -46.86
C SER A 373 27.01 -51.34 -47.94
N LYS A 374 27.93 -50.37 -47.83
CA LYS A 374 28.21 -49.39 -48.89
C LYS A 374 29.13 -49.95 -49.97
N CYS A 375 29.88 -51.00 -49.64
CA CYS A 375 30.78 -51.71 -50.54
C CYS A 375 30.15 -53.03 -51.00
N HIS A 376 29.46 -53.76 -50.12
CA HIS A 376 28.76 -55.02 -50.41
C HIS A 376 27.27 -54.77 -50.70
N LEU A 377 26.94 -54.41 -51.95
CA LEU A 377 25.59 -54.06 -52.40
C LEU A 377 25.00 -55.12 -53.36
N LYS A 378 23.70 -55.45 -53.22
CA LYS A 378 22.88 -55.94 -54.35
C LYS A 378 21.75 -54.95 -54.64
N LYS A 379 21.51 -54.66 -55.92
CA LYS A 379 20.21 -54.14 -56.39
C LYS A 379 19.25 -55.32 -56.54
N VAL A 380 18.20 -55.38 -55.72
CA VAL A 380 17.11 -56.34 -55.94
C VAL A 380 16.01 -55.66 -56.78
N ARG A 381 15.49 -56.39 -57.77
CA ARG A 381 14.33 -55.98 -58.58
C ARG A 381 13.09 -55.72 -57.69
N ARG A 382 12.24 -54.82 -58.17
CA ARG A 382 11.26 -53.97 -57.45
C ARG A 382 10.11 -54.64 -56.66
N ARG A 383 10.09 -55.95 -56.38
CA ARG A 383 8.89 -56.58 -55.76
C ARG A 383 9.01 -57.21 -54.38
N VAL A 384 10.19 -57.22 -53.73
CA VAL A 384 10.29 -57.55 -52.30
C VAL A 384 11.21 -56.57 -51.58
N PHE A 385 10.63 -55.66 -50.78
CA PHE A 385 11.38 -54.73 -49.92
C PHE A 385 12.00 -55.46 -48.73
N ARG A 386 13.10 -56.18 -48.95
CA ARG A 386 14.03 -56.60 -47.88
C ARG A 386 15.46 -56.37 -48.32
N SER A 387 16.16 -55.48 -47.63
CA SER A 387 17.61 -55.28 -47.77
C SER A 387 18.32 -56.46 -47.11
N VAL A 388 18.64 -57.47 -47.91
CA VAL A 388 19.48 -58.60 -47.51
C VAL A 388 20.90 -58.30 -47.98
N TYR A 389 21.89 -58.41 -47.09
CA TYR A 389 23.30 -58.17 -47.43
C TYR A 389 23.92 -59.43 -48.04
N HIS A 390 24.69 -59.28 -49.13
CA HIS A 390 25.35 -60.38 -49.86
C HIS A 390 26.84 -60.06 -50.03
N TRP A 391 27.73 -61.03 -49.84
CA TRP A 391 29.15 -60.81 -49.52
C TRP A 391 30.16 -61.36 -50.57
N GLU A 392 29.84 -61.27 -51.87
CA GLU A 392 30.66 -61.83 -52.99
C GLU A 392 31.77 -60.86 -53.53
N LYS A 393 32.77 -61.34 -54.33
CA LYS A 393 34.00 -60.61 -54.79
C LYS A 393 33.79 -59.58 -55.95
N LEU A 394 34.65 -58.53 -56.08
CA LEU A 394 34.61 -57.45 -57.11
C LEU A 394 35.67 -57.62 -58.25
N LYS A 395 35.37 -57.19 -59.50
CA LYS A 395 36.20 -57.44 -60.72
C LYS A 395 37.39 -56.47 -61.01
N GLN A 396 37.35 -55.16 -60.74
CA GLN A 396 38.49 -54.21 -60.93
C GLN A 396 38.51 -53.08 -59.86
N LYS A 397 39.67 -52.44 -59.59
CA LYS A 397 39.94 -51.54 -58.43
C LYS A 397 40.29 -50.07 -58.78
N THR A 398 39.67 -49.41 -59.78
CA THR A 398 39.92 -47.99 -60.12
C THR A 398 38.93 -47.00 -59.48
N CYS A 399 39.26 -45.70 -59.44
CA CYS A 399 38.37 -44.65 -58.88
C CYS A 399 37.04 -44.58 -59.66
N GLU A 400 37.11 -44.73 -60.97
CA GLU A 400 36.01 -44.62 -61.94
C GLU A 400 35.07 -45.83 -61.86
N THR A 401 35.57 -47.00 -61.43
CA THR A 401 34.76 -48.21 -61.18
C THR A 401 33.66 -47.93 -60.14
N CYS A 402 33.92 -47.00 -59.22
CA CYS A 402 33.02 -46.66 -58.12
C CYS A 402 32.51 -45.21 -58.13
N HIS A 403 33.17 -44.27 -58.83
CA HIS A 403 32.87 -42.83 -58.78
C HIS A 403 32.71 -42.18 -60.17
N LYS A 404 31.66 -41.36 -60.32
CA LYS A 404 31.48 -40.48 -61.49
C LYS A 404 32.13 -39.11 -61.25
N SER A 405 32.68 -38.48 -62.30
CA SER A 405 33.31 -37.15 -62.21
C SER A 405 32.36 -36.08 -61.63
N PRO A 406 32.80 -35.26 -60.65
CA PRO A 406 31.95 -34.30 -59.95
C PRO A 406 31.88 -32.90 -60.58
N HIS A 407 32.66 -32.60 -61.63
CA HIS A 407 32.76 -31.25 -62.23
C HIS A 407 31.63 -30.95 -63.25
N LYS A 408 31.22 -29.68 -63.36
CA LYS A 408 30.10 -29.21 -64.24
C LYS A 408 30.62 -28.61 -65.55
N ARG A 409 29.80 -28.59 -66.61
CA ARG A 409 30.10 -27.93 -67.92
C ARG A 409 30.46 -26.44 -67.84
N SER A 410 30.07 -25.74 -66.77
CA SER A 410 30.39 -24.33 -66.51
C SER A 410 31.77 -24.11 -65.89
N PHE A 411 32.50 -25.20 -65.59
CA PHE A 411 33.88 -25.16 -65.13
C PHE A 411 34.78 -25.01 -66.35
N SER A 412 35.85 -24.20 -66.24
CA SER A 412 36.70 -23.89 -67.40
C SER A 412 37.28 -25.17 -68.00
N LYS A 413 37.11 -25.34 -69.32
CA LYS A 413 37.61 -26.51 -70.07
C LYS A 413 39.12 -26.71 -69.87
N LYS A 414 39.87 -25.62 -69.66
CA LYS A 414 41.32 -25.61 -69.39
C LYS A 414 41.73 -26.45 -68.16
N PHE A 415 40.84 -26.68 -67.20
CA PHE A 415 41.15 -27.40 -65.95
C PHE A 415 40.56 -28.83 -65.85
N LEU A 416 39.86 -29.34 -66.87
CA LEU A 416 39.18 -30.65 -66.84
C LEU A 416 40.05 -31.84 -67.33
N SER A 417 41.16 -31.59 -68.02
CA SER A 417 42.03 -32.61 -68.64
C SER A 417 43.17 -33.11 -67.74
N LYS A 418 43.19 -32.76 -66.45
CA LYS A 418 44.25 -33.14 -65.49
C LYS A 418 43.86 -34.35 -64.61
N LYS A 419 44.83 -35.13 -64.12
CA LYS A 419 44.55 -36.34 -63.29
C LYS A 419 43.80 -35.93 -62.02
N CYS A 420 42.84 -36.77 -61.59
CA CYS A 420 42.06 -36.55 -60.37
C CYS A 420 42.94 -36.27 -59.14
N SER A 421 44.10 -36.93 -59.04
CA SER A 421 45.03 -36.82 -57.91
C SER A 421 45.84 -35.50 -57.86
N GLU A 422 45.91 -34.72 -58.95
CA GLU A 422 46.63 -33.43 -58.96
C GLU A 422 45.87 -32.35 -58.17
N CYS A 423 44.55 -32.49 -58.11
CA CYS A 423 43.65 -31.55 -57.45
C CYS A 423 42.90 -32.17 -56.25
N HIS A 424 42.88 -33.50 -56.11
CA HIS A 424 42.09 -34.21 -55.09
C HIS A 424 42.84 -35.36 -54.42
N THR A 425 42.45 -35.69 -53.19
CA THR A 425 43.07 -36.77 -52.40
C THR A 425 42.03 -37.85 -52.02
N PRO A 426 42.44 -39.10 -51.69
CA PRO A 426 41.57 -40.11 -51.09
C PRO A 426 40.99 -39.70 -49.70
N ARG A 427 41.53 -38.63 -49.11
CA ARG A 427 40.98 -37.96 -47.92
C ARG A 427 39.77 -37.09 -48.29
N GLY A 428 39.63 -36.66 -49.53
CA GLY A 428 38.35 -36.30 -50.17
C GLY A 428 38.43 -35.33 -51.36
N TRP A 429 37.45 -35.43 -52.26
CA TRP A 429 37.26 -34.61 -53.47
C TRP A 429 37.08 -33.08 -53.27
N LYS A 430 37.18 -32.56 -52.05
CA LYS A 430 36.98 -31.13 -51.72
C LYS A 430 38.25 -30.44 -51.21
N GLU A 431 39.30 -31.20 -50.97
CA GLU A 431 40.60 -30.66 -50.58
C GLU A 431 41.36 -30.36 -51.87
N GLN A 432 41.52 -29.06 -52.20
CA GLN A 432 42.23 -28.55 -53.38
C GLN A 432 43.45 -27.73 -52.95
N LYS A 433 44.51 -27.66 -53.78
CA LYS A 433 45.66 -26.76 -53.59
C LYS A 433 45.25 -25.28 -53.91
N ASN A 434 45.79 -24.28 -53.19
CA ASN A 434 45.30 -22.88 -53.00
C ASN A 434 45.05 -21.99 -54.27
N PHE A 435 44.03 -21.08 -54.23
CA PHE A 435 43.65 -20.07 -55.26
C PHE A 435 43.58 -18.63 -54.68
N ASP A 436 44.01 -17.57 -55.38
CA ASP A 436 44.17 -16.17 -54.88
C ASP A 436 43.16 -15.14 -55.45
N HIS A 437 42.47 -14.39 -54.56
CA HIS A 437 41.44 -13.39 -54.88
C HIS A 437 41.91 -11.94 -54.95
N LYS A 438 43.15 -11.62 -54.52
CA LYS A 438 43.68 -10.25 -54.58
C LYS A 438 43.82 -9.74 -56.02
N LYS A 439 43.98 -10.66 -56.98
CA LYS A 439 44.11 -10.38 -58.42
C LYS A 439 42.76 -10.22 -59.14
N THR A 440 41.68 -9.88 -58.42
CA THR A 440 40.30 -9.82 -58.97
C THR A 440 39.58 -8.51 -58.60
N ARG A 441 38.51 -8.14 -59.32
CA ARG A 441 37.73 -6.88 -59.16
C ARG A 441 36.95 -6.73 -57.84
N PHE A 442 36.92 -7.77 -57.00
CA PHE A 442 36.27 -7.72 -55.69
C PHE A 442 37.23 -8.26 -54.61
N PRO A 443 38.08 -7.40 -54.02
CA PRO A 443 39.02 -7.83 -53.00
C PRO A 443 38.28 -8.24 -51.73
N LEU A 444 38.53 -9.46 -51.27
CA LEU A 444 37.88 -9.99 -50.08
C LEU A 444 38.45 -9.31 -48.82
N THR A 445 37.71 -8.35 -48.26
CA THR A 445 38.08 -7.61 -47.03
C THR A 445 37.20 -7.97 -45.84
N GLY A 446 37.71 -7.78 -44.62
CA GLY A 446 36.98 -8.07 -43.38
C GLY A 446 36.55 -9.54 -43.29
N LYS A 447 35.27 -9.79 -42.96
CA LYS A 447 34.73 -11.16 -42.86
C LYS A 447 34.66 -11.89 -44.20
N HIS A 448 34.65 -11.18 -45.32
CA HIS A 448 34.65 -11.80 -46.65
C HIS A 448 35.97 -12.50 -46.97
N ALA A 449 37.09 -12.04 -46.38
CA ALA A 449 38.41 -12.66 -46.53
C ALA A 449 38.48 -14.11 -46.03
N LYS A 450 37.59 -14.48 -45.09
CA LYS A 450 37.54 -15.82 -44.49
C LYS A 450 36.51 -16.74 -45.16
N LEU A 451 35.81 -16.27 -46.19
CA LEU A 451 34.77 -17.05 -46.88
C LEU A 451 35.40 -17.98 -47.91
N ARG A 452 34.82 -19.17 -48.03
CA ARG A 452 35.16 -20.16 -49.05
C ARG A 452 34.52 -19.75 -50.39
N CYS A 453 35.16 -20.09 -51.51
CA CYS A 453 34.75 -19.66 -52.85
C CYS A 453 33.28 -19.98 -53.17
N ASN A 454 32.79 -21.15 -52.73
CA ASN A 454 31.42 -21.62 -52.95
C ASN A 454 30.35 -20.88 -52.11
N GLN A 455 30.76 -20.06 -51.14
CA GLN A 455 29.85 -19.22 -50.35
C GLN A 455 29.47 -17.95 -51.12
N CYS A 456 30.31 -17.51 -52.05
CA CYS A 456 30.06 -16.34 -52.90
C CYS A 456 29.64 -16.77 -54.31
N HIS A 457 30.37 -17.71 -54.93
CA HIS A 457 30.11 -18.15 -56.31
C HIS A 457 28.99 -19.18 -56.42
N ILE A 458 27.77 -18.84 -56.01
CA ILE A 458 26.61 -19.75 -56.06
C ILE A 458 25.33 -19.05 -56.52
N ARG A 459 24.64 -19.62 -57.53
CA ARG A 459 23.33 -19.16 -57.99
C ARG A 459 22.38 -20.35 -58.12
N ARG A 460 21.18 -20.28 -57.51
CA ARG A 460 20.17 -21.36 -57.49
C ARG A 460 20.79 -22.73 -57.11
N LYS A 461 21.62 -22.77 -56.06
CA LYS A 461 22.35 -23.96 -55.56
C LYS A 461 23.36 -24.58 -56.54
N LYS A 462 23.68 -23.90 -57.64
CA LYS A 462 24.76 -24.30 -58.56
C LYS A 462 25.93 -23.33 -58.39
N GLN A 463 27.14 -23.86 -58.31
CA GLN A 463 28.34 -23.02 -58.29
C GLN A 463 28.47 -22.30 -59.64
N VAL A 464 28.50 -20.97 -59.62
CA VAL A 464 28.56 -20.12 -60.82
C VAL A 464 29.62 -19.06 -60.59
N PHE A 465 30.59 -18.99 -61.48
CA PHE A 465 31.75 -18.13 -61.33
C PHE A 465 31.60 -16.74 -62.00
N LYS A 466 30.40 -16.40 -62.53
CA LYS A 466 30.06 -15.11 -63.19
C LYS A 466 28.75 -14.51 -62.61
N PHE A 467 28.76 -13.24 -62.16
CA PHE A 467 27.60 -12.54 -61.54
C PHE A 467 26.87 -11.59 -62.53
N LYS A 468 25.58 -11.26 -62.28
CA LYS A 468 24.69 -10.57 -63.26
C LYS A 468 24.53 -9.04 -63.08
N HIS A 469 24.55 -8.47 -61.86
CA HIS A 469 24.30 -7.01 -61.63
C HIS A 469 25.37 -6.35 -60.74
N PHE A 470 26.60 -6.22 -61.25
CA PHE A 470 27.74 -5.80 -60.42
C PHE A 470 27.75 -4.31 -60.02
N GLU A 471 27.03 -3.40 -60.69
CA GLU A 471 27.22 -1.94 -60.52
C GLU A 471 26.19 -1.21 -59.64
N GLU A 472 24.88 -1.49 -59.75
CA GLU A 472 23.84 -0.71 -59.02
C GLU A 472 23.39 -1.32 -57.68
N LYS A 473 23.53 -2.65 -57.54
CA LYS A 473 22.87 -3.47 -56.50
C LYS A 473 23.76 -4.61 -55.99
N PHE A 474 25.07 -4.40 -56.02
CA PHE A 474 26.08 -5.42 -55.70
C PHE A 474 25.85 -6.13 -54.35
N CYS A 475 25.51 -5.39 -53.30
CA CYS A 475 25.33 -5.96 -51.97
C CYS A 475 24.07 -6.85 -51.88
N ILE A 476 22.99 -6.49 -52.58
CA ILE A 476 21.69 -7.18 -52.42
C ILE A 476 21.57 -8.46 -53.24
N ASP A 477 22.46 -8.65 -54.23
CA ASP A 477 22.59 -9.90 -54.99
C ASP A 477 23.04 -11.06 -54.09
N CYS A 478 23.83 -10.76 -53.06
CA CYS A 478 24.33 -11.75 -52.08
C CYS A 478 23.63 -11.64 -50.72
N HIS A 479 23.33 -10.42 -50.27
CA HIS A 479 22.69 -10.17 -48.98
C HIS A 479 21.23 -9.83 -49.14
N LYS A 480 20.37 -10.56 -48.41
CA LYS A 480 18.97 -10.16 -48.31
C LYS A 480 18.89 -8.82 -47.57
N ASN A 481 18.14 -7.88 -48.13
CA ASN A 481 17.83 -6.65 -47.41
C ASN A 481 16.98 -7.00 -46.15
N GLU A 482 17.60 -6.91 -44.99
CA GLU A 482 16.95 -7.19 -43.70
C GLU A 482 16.04 -6.05 -43.23
N HIS A 483 16.11 -4.88 -43.87
CA HIS A 483 15.31 -3.70 -43.55
C HIS A 483 13.91 -3.69 -44.15
N LYS A 484 13.39 -4.80 -44.71
CA LYS A 484 11.96 -5.11 -45.01
C LYS A 484 10.94 -3.93 -44.96
N LYS A 485 11.09 -2.90 -45.80
CA LYS A 485 10.23 -1.68 -45.86
C LYS A 485 10.19 -0.84 -44.56
N GLN A 486 11.25 -0.90 -43.77
CA GLN A 486 11.43 -0.11 -42.55
C GLN A 486 11.65 1.37 -42.85
N PHE A 487 12.23 1.66 -44.01
CA PHE A 487 12.49 3.01 -44.50
C PHE A 487 11.53 3.37 -45.63
N SER A 488 11.32 4.67 -45.86
CA SER A 488 10.54 5.16 -46.99
C SER A 488 11.16 4.73 -48.33
N LYS A 489 10.37 4.73 -49.42
CA LYS A 489 10.87 4.39 -50.76
C LYS A 489 12.05 5.30 -51.16
N LYS A 490 11.97 6.58 -50.78
CA LYS A 490 13.01 7.61 -50.96
C LYS A 490 14.33 7.28 -50.24
N PHE A 491 14.26 6.70 -49.04
CA PHE A 491 15.45 6.38 -48.25
C PHE A 491 16.02 4.97 -48.57
N SER A 492 15.19 4.07 -49.12
CA SER A 492 15.60 2.68 -49.44
C SER A 492 16.39 2.54 -50.75
N SER A 493 16.47 3.58 -51.57
CA SER A 493 17.22 3.62 -52.83
C SER A 493 18.70 4.04 -52.66
N ARG A 494 19.11 4.44 -51.45
CA ARG A 494 20.50 4.83 -51.14
C ARG A 494 21.43 3.64 -50.93
N SER A 495 22.73 3.85 -51.08
CA SER A 495 23.73 2.77 -50.97
C SER A 495 23.84 2.26 -49.53
N CYS A 496 23.93 0.95 -49.34
CA CYS A 496 24.08 0.35 -48.01
C CYS A 496 25.36 0.84 -47.29
N SER A 497 26.40 1.21 -48.04
CA SER A 497 27.70 1.67 -47.55
C SER A 497 27.69 3.08 -46.94
N GLU A 498 26.59 3.83 -47.10
CA GLU A 498 26.38 5.12 -46.42
C GLU A 498 26.18 4.95 -44.92
N CYS A 499 25.62 3.80 -44.51
CA CYS A 499 25.33 3.49 -43.11
C CYS A 499 26.16 2.32 -42.57
N HIS A 500 26.49 1.33 -43.42
CA HIS A 500 27.16 0.09 -43.01
C HIS A 500 28.61 0.03 -43.51
N THR A 501 29.45 -0.74 -42.81
CA THR A 501 30.85 -0.98 -43.22
C THR A 501 31.06 -2.42 -43.72
N THR A 502 32.02 -2.63 -44.63
CA THR A 502 32.38 -3.97 -45.15
C THR A 502 33.20 -4.81 -44.17
N ARG A 503 33.81 -4.17 -43.16
CA ARG A 503 34.53 -4.84 -42.05
C ARG A 503 33.56 -5.39 -41.02
N ASP A 504 32.57 -4.58 -40.62
CA ASP A 504 31.46 -4.98 -39.77
C ASP A 504 30.16 -4.30 -40.20
N PHE A 505 29.25 -5.11 -40.75
CA PHE A 505 27.96 -4.64 -41.25
C PHE A 505 26.97 -4.30 -40.12
N VAL A 506 27.22 -4.74 -38.89
CA VAL A 506 26.41 -4.38 -37.71
C VAL A 506 26.79 -3.00 -37.18
N ALA A 507 28.05 -2.60 -37.37
CA ALA A 507 28.52 -1.27 -37.01
C ALA A 507 27.93 -0.23 -37.97
N LEU A 508 27.16 0.69 -37.40
CA LEU A 508 26.57 1.81 -38.13
C LEU A 508 27.49 3.03 -38.04
N LYS A 509 27.64 3.75 -39.16
CA LYS A 509 28.15 5.13 -39.11
C LYS A 509 27.20 5.99 -38.28
N LYS A 510 27.73 7.00 -37.56
CA LYS A 510 26.91 7.89 -36.72
C LYS A 510 25.91 8.65 -37.59
N PHE A 511 24.62 8.61 -37.25
CA PHE A 511 23.55 9.34 -37.96
C PHE A 511 23.25 10.68 -37.28
N ASN A 512 23.24 11.77 -38.05
CA ASN A 512 23.07 13.13 -37.55
C ASN A 512 21.60 13.61 -37.67
N HIS A 513 20.92 13.85 -36.54
CA HIS A 513 19.54 14.37 -36.54
C HIS A 513 19.46 15.88 -36.82
N SER A 514 20.58 16.59 -36.85
CA SER A 514 20.62 18.04 -37.12
C SER A 514 20.19 18.40 -38.55
N GLU A 515 20.34 17.44 -39.46
CA GLU A 515 19.93 17.51 -40.88
C GLU A 515 18.45 17.16 -41.10
N THR A 516 17.69 16.95 -40.03
CA THR A 516 16.28 16.55 -40.07
C THR A 516 15.37 17.59 -39.42
N GLY A 517 14.07 17.53 -39.71
CA GLY A 517 13.06 18.44 -39.14
C GLY A 517 12.85 18.34 -37.63
N PHE A 518 13.43 17.34 -36.94
CA PHE A 518 13.32 17.15 -35.49
C PHE A 518 14.71 17.03 -34.84
N LYS A 519 15.28 18.18 -34.44
CA LYS A 519 16.59 18.25 -33.77
C LYS A 519 16.51 17.66 -32.36
N LEU A 520 17.37 16.69 -32.04
CA LEU A 520 17.40 16.07 -30.72
C LEU A 520 18.10 16.99 -29.70
N ARG A 521 17.34 17.56 -28.76
CA ARG A 521 17.85 18.46 -27.70
C ARG A 521 17.66 17.86 -26.30
N GLY A 522 18.43 18.35 -25.33
CA GLY A 522 18.34 17.92 -23.93
C GLY A 522 18.47 16.40 -23.76
N LYS A 523 17.54 15.79 -23.03
CA LYS A 523 17.57 14.32 -22.81
C LYS A 523 17.28 13.51 -24.07
N HIS A 524 16.67 14.09 -25.11
CA HIS A 524 16.42 13.40 -26.38
C HIS A 524 17.70 13.16 -27.20
N ALA A 525 18.80 13.87 -26.93
CA ALA A 525 20.08 13.64 -27.61
C ALA A 525 20.73 12.30 -27.23
N LYS A 526 20.37 11.72 -26.07
CA LYS A 526 21.00 10.51 -25.51
C LYS A 526 20.14 9.25 -25.60
N ILE A 527 18.96 9.30 -26.22
CA ILE A 527 18.04 8.14 -26.31
C ILE A 527 18.27 7.32 -27.58
N LYS A 528 18.05 6.00 -27.48
CA LYS A 528 18.15 5.07 -28.62
C LYS A 528 17.04 5.36 -29.64
N CYS A 529 17.33 5.23 -30.94
CA CYS A 529 16.38 5.53 -32.03
C CYS A 529 15.02 4.81 -31.87
N VAL A 530 15.03 3.56 -31.40
CA VAL A 530 13.82 2.74 -31.17
C VAL A 530 12.86 3.29 -30.11
N ALA A 531 13.32 4.22 -29.26
CA ALA A 531 12.48 4.89 -28.27
C ALA A 531 11.46 5.85 -28.93
N CYS A 532 11.87 6.51 -30.02
CA CYS A 532 11.04 7.41 -30.81
C CYS A 532 10.38 6.67 -31.99
N HIS A 533 11.15 5.91 -32.75
CA HIS A 533 10.67 5.12 -33.88
C HIS A 533 10.07 3.80 -33.41
N LYS A 534 8.91 3.85 -32.73
CA LYS A 534 8.22 2.69 -32.18
C LYS A 534 7.62 1.82 -33.28
N LYS A 535 7.50 0.50 -33.01
CA LYS A 535 6.85 -0.47 -33.92
C LYS A 535 5.41 -0.06 -34.20
N THR A 536 5.03 0.01 -35.48
CA THR A 536 3.63 0.29 -35.87
C THR A 536 2.73 -0.89 -35.48
N ARG A 537 1.57 -0.59 -34.89
CA ARG A 537 0.62 -1.61 -34.38
C ARG A 537 -0.12 -2.43 -35.46
N LYS A 538 0.01 -2.12 -36.76
CA LYS A 538 -0.61 -2.94 -37.82
C LYS A 538 0.08 -4.31 -37.88
N ARG A 539 -0.57 -5.29 -37.25
CA ARG A 539 -0.25 -6.72 -37.36
C ARG A 539 -0.65 -7.19 -38.76
N PHE A 540 0.29 -7.25 -39.70
CA PHE A 540 0.06 -7.98 -40.93
C PHE A 540 0.15 -9.48 -40.63
N ARG A 541 -0.95 -10.21 -40.91
CA ARG A 541 -0.96 -11.68 -40.91
C ARG A 541 -0.11 -12.16 -42.08
N GLN A 542 1.10 -12.63 -41.83
CA GLN A 542 1.83 -13.48 -42.78
C GLN A 542 2.44 -14.68 -42.07
N LYS A 543 2.30 -15.86 -42.68
CA LYS A 543 3.01 -17.09 -42.33
C LYS A 543 4.29 -17.15 -43.18
N PRO A 544 5.45 -17.54 -42.61
CA PRO A 544 5.65 -18.09 -41.27
C PRO A 544 5.93 -17.01 -40.21
N ARG A 545 5.63 -17.37 -38.95
CA ARG A 545 5.73 -16.48 -37.77
C ARG A 545 7.20 -16.17 -37.42
N HIS A 546 7.70 -15.00 -37.83
CA HIS A 546 8.89 -14.42 -37.21
C HIS A 546 8.49 -13.37 -36.16
N TYR A 547 8.73 -13.68 -34.88
CA TYR A 547 8.50 -12.78 -33.75
C TYR A 547 9.59 -11.70 -33.62
N LYS A 548 9.76 -10.83 -34.62
CA LYS A 548 10.49 -9.57 -34.46
C LYS A 548 9.79 -8.50 -35.30
N GLY A 549 8.89 -7.74 -34.66
CA GLY A 549 8.11 -6.70 -35.34
C GLY A 549 8.99 -5.67 -36.05
N ILE A 550 8.58 -5.30 -37.25
CA ILE A 550 9.24 -4.35 -38.17
C ILE A 550 9.06 -2.93 -37.62
N PHE A 551 10.16 -2.19 -37.47
CA PHE A 551 10.11 -0.76 -37.11
C PHE A 551 9.97 0.05 -38.39
N ILE A 552 8.90 0.83 -38.53
CA ILE A 552 8.72 1.73 -39.68
C ILE A 552 9.14 3.13 -39.22
N PHE A 553 10.19 3.65 -39.85
CA PHE A 553 10.63 5.03 -39.69
C PHE A 553 9.78 5.87 -40.65
N LYS A 554 8.61 6.32 -40.15
CA LYS A 554 7.78 7.30 -40.87
C LYS A 554 8.35 8.69 -40.66
N ASP A 555 8.34 9.49 -41.71
CA ASP A 555 8.61 10.92 -41.63
C ASP A 555 7.52 11.56 -40.75
N LEU A 556 7.94 12.14 -39.61
CA LEU A 556 7.03 12.81 -38.67
C LEU A 556 6.88 14.26 -39.12
N GLU A 557 5.77 14.58 -39.78
CA GLU A 557 5.52 15.90 -40.36
C GLU A 557 5.36 17.03 -39.32
N ARG A 558 5.15 16.75 -38.02
CA ARG A 558 4.85 17.79 -37.01
C ARG A 558 5.57 17.60 -35.67
N LYS A 559 6.16 18.69 -35.15
CA LYS A 559 6.90 18.81 -33.86
C LYS A 559 5.99 18.84 -32.63
N GLN A 560 5.12 17.83 -32.44
CA GLN A 560 4.18 17.82 -31.30
C GLN A 560 4.58 16.81 -30.21
N CYS A 561 4.77 17.30 -28.98
CA CYS A 561 5.15 16.46 -27.83
C CYS A 561 4.13 15.35 -27.53
N THR A 562 2.83 15.64 -27.74
CA THR A 562 1.71 14.73 -27.44
C THR A 562 1.66 13.49 -28.33
N LEU A 563 2.37 13.49 -29.47
CA LEU A 563 2.50 12.31 -30.33
C LEU A 563 3.27 11.18 -29.64
N CYS A 564 4.23 11.54 -28.77
CA CYS A 564 5.09 10.58 -28.08
C CYS A 564 4.84 10.54 -26.56
N HIS A 565 4.45 11.67 -25.97
CA HIS A 565 4.24 11.84 -24.53
C HIS A 565 2.75 11.91 -24.19
N ILE A 566 2.38 11.25 -23.10
CA ILE A 566 1.02 11.35 -22.57
C ILE A 566 0.87 12.69 -21.87
N ASP A 567 -0.13 13.47 -22.27
CA ASP A 567 -0.52 14.67 -21.53
C ASP A 567 -1.27 14.28 -20.25
N VAL A 568 -0.61 14.50 -19.11
CA VAL A 568 -1.16 14.21 -17.78
C VAL A 568 -2.16 15.28 -17.31
N HIS A 569 -2.23 16.42 -17.99
CA HIS A 569 -3.15 17.53 -17.68
C HIS A 569 -4.48 17.40 -18.43
N LYS A 570 -4.61 16.44 -19.36
CA LYS A 570 -5.83 16.16 -20.11
C LYS A 570 -6.37 17.40 -20.85
N LYS A 571 -5.47 18.13 -21.52
CA LYS A 571 -5.70 19.35 -22.32
C LYS A 571 -6.08 20.63 -21.54
N GLN A 572 -6.01 20.61 -20.21
CA GLN A 572 -6.30 21.80 -19.39
C GLN A 572 -5.35 22.99 -19.64
N LEU A 573 -4.16 22.76 -20.19
CA LEU A 573 -3.08 23.76 -20.35
C LEU A 573 -2.60 23.92 -21.81
N GLY A 574 -3.38 23.44 -22.79
CA GLY A 574 -3.00 23.48 -24.20
C GLY A 574 -1.92 22.45 -24.60
N ASN A 575 -1.41 22.57 -25.84
CA ASN A 575 -0.45 21.62 -26.44
C ASN A 575 1.00 22.09 -26.41
N ASP A 576 1.24 23.37 -26.08
CA ASP A 576 2.59 23.94 -25.99
C ASP A 576 3.22 23.63 -24.63
N CYS A 577 3.75 22.42 -24.52
CA CYS A 577 4.34 21.94 -23.27
C CYS A 577 5.60 22.74 -22.87
N LEU A 578 6.27 23.38 -23.82
CA LEU A 578 7.53 24.07 -23.60
C LEU A 578 7.39 25.40 -22.86
N LYS A 579 6.18 25.95 -22.74
CA LYS A 579 5.88 27.10 -21.86
C LYS A 579 6.08 26.82 -20.37
N CYS A 580 6.06 25.54 -19.98
CA CYS A 580 6.14 25.14 -18.58
C CYS A 580 7.22 24.08 -18.34
N HIS A 581 7.54 23.24 -19.33
CA HIS A 581 8.47 22.13 -19.21
C HIS A 581 9.69 22.30 -20.10
N ASN A 582 10.85 21.84 -19.64
CA ASN A 582 12.10 21.83 -20.43
C ASN A 582 12.49 20.40 -20.82
N GLU A 583 12.94 20.20 -22.05
CA GLU A 583 13.45 18.94 -22.61
C GLU A 583 14.65 18.37 -21.84
N SER A 584 15.45 19.21 -21.20
CA SER A 584 16.57 18.81 -20.34
C SER A 584 16.10 18.34 -18.95
N ASN A 585 15.04 18.95 -18.40
CA ASN A 585 14.52 18.58 -17.08
C ASN A 585 13.00 18.74 -16.97
N TRP A 586 12.27 17.78 -17.54
CA TRP A 586 10.80 17.80 -17.61
C TRP A 586 10.08 17.95 -16.26
N LYS A 587 10.70 17.51 -15.16
CA LYS A 587 10.11 17.60 -13.82
C LYS A 587 10.20 19.01 -13.23
N LYS A 588 11.24 19.78 -13.60
CA LYS A 588 11.40 21.17 -13.18
C LYS A 588 10.54 22.02 -14.09
N ARG A 589 9.55 22.69 -13.49
CA ARG A 589 8.65 23.60 -14.19
C ARG A 589 9.22 25.01 -14.09
N HIS A 590 9.13 25.79 -15.15
CA HIS A 590 9.55 27.20 -15.16
C HIS A 590 8.38 28.18 -15.13
N PHE A 591 7.17 27.68 -14.84
CA PHE A 591 5.96 28.47 -14.67
C PHE A 591 6.00 29.33 -13.39
N ASN A 592 5.66 30.61 -13.51
CA ASN A 592 5.56 31.56 -12.42
C ASN A 592 4.12 32.06 -12.26
N HIS A 593 3.47 31.73 -11.13
CA HIS A 593 2.08 32.13 -10.86
C HIS A 593 1.83 33.64 -10.94
N ASN A 594 2.81 34.48 -10.58
CA ASN A 594 2.61 35.93 -10.57
C ASN A 594 2.73 36.57 -11.96
N LYS A 595 3.34 35.86 -12.93
CA LYS A 595 3.52 36.33 -14.31
C LYS A 595 2.56 35.65 -15.28
N ASP A 596 2.35 34.35 -15.08
CA ASP A 596 1.70 33.46 -16.03
C ASP A 596 0.26 33.08 -15.62
N SER A 597 -0.28 33.68 -14.54
CA SER A 597 -1.68 33.43 -14.11
C SER A 597 -2.35 34.63 -13.44
N ASP A 598 -3.67 34.73 -13.60
CA ASP A 598 -4.50 35.81 -13.06
C ASP A 598 -4.64 35.81 -11.51
N PHE A 599 -4.14 34.78 -10.81
CA PHE A 599 -4.23 34.71 -9.35
C PHE A 599 -2.81 34.84 -8.76
N PRO A 600 -2.39 36.05 -8.39
CA PRO A 600 -1.06 36.27 -7.82
C PRO A 600 -0.99 35.66 -6.43
N LEU A 601 0.06 34.88 -6.16
CA LEU A 601 0.30 34.35 -4.82
C LEU A 601 0.94 35.45 -3.97
N ARG A 602 0.19 35.98 -3.01
CA ARG A 602 0.63 37.01 -2.03
C ARG A 602 0.51 36.47 -0.59
N GLY A 603 1.21 37.10 0.35
CA GLY A 603 1.16 36.73 1.77
C GLY A 603 1.40 35.23 2.03
N ALA A 604 0.53 34.61 2.83
CA ALA A 604 0.61 33.20 3.20
C ALA A 604 0.39 32.24 2.01
N HIS A 605 -0.25 32.70 0.93
CA HIS A 605 -0.46 31.91 -0.28
C HIS A 605 0.86 31.61 -1.03
N ARG A 606 1.90 32.45 -0.89
CA ARG A 606 3.23 32.20 -1.49
C ARG A 606 3.90 30.94 -0.97
N LYS A 607 3.73 30.66 0.33
CA LYS A 607 4.32 29.49 1.01
C LYS A 607 3.40 28.26 0.96
N THR A 608 2.21 28.39 0.37
CA THR A 608 1.21 27.33 0.35
C THR A 608 1.52 26.30 -0.73
N LYS A 609 1.51 25.01 -0.36
CA LYS A 609 1.70 23.91 -1.31
C LYS A 609 0.62 23.95 -2.40
N CYS A 610 1.03 23.85 -3.67
CA CYS A 610 0.13 23.91 -4.83
C CYS A 610 -1.05 22.94 -4.73
N SER A 611 -0.85 21.76 -4.12
CA SER A 611 -1.88 20.73 -3.95
C SER A 611 -3.05 21.14 -3.05
N LYS A 612 -2.89 22.18 -2.22
CA LYS A 612 -4.00 22.71 -1.42
C LYS A 612 -5.03 23.43 -2.31
N CYS A 613 -4.57 24.11 -3.36
CA CYS A 613 -5.40 24.79 -4.34
C CYS A 613 -5.78 23.85 -5.51
N HIS A 614 -4.76 23.22 -6.10
CA HIS A 614 -4.91 22.28 -7.22
C HIS A 614 -5.18 20.86 -6.70
N LYS A 615 -6.46 20.59 -6.42
CA LYS A 615 -6.91 19.29 -5.91
C LYS A 615 -7.03 18.25 -7.04
N ALA A 616 -6.77 17.00 -6.69
CA ALA A 616 -6.97 15.87 -7.59
C ALA A 616 -8.47 15.65 -7.85
N GLN A 617 -8.86 15.63 -9.12
CA GLN A 617 -10.25 15.44 -9.52
C GLN A 617 -10.73 14.03 -9.16
N ARG A 618 -11.95 13.96 -8.63
CA ARG A 618 -12.60 12.69 -8.30
C ARG A 618 -13.02 12.02 -9.60
N HIS A 619 -12.69 10.73 -9.73
CA HIS A 619 -13.00 9.87 -10.88
C HIS A 619 -12.35 10.23 -12.24
N VAL A 620 -11.47 11.23 -12.31
CA VAL A 620 -10.71 11.55 -13.54
C VAL A 620 -9.28 11.03 -13.43
N PHE A 621 -8.89 10.14 -14.34
CA PHE A 621 -7.59 9.48 -14.30
C PHE A 621 -6.88 9.48 -15.66
N VAL A 622 -5.55 9.55 -15.61
CA VAL A 622 -4.66 9.27 -16.74
C VAL A 622 -3.85 8.03 -16.42
N ILE A 623 -3.73 7.13 -17.40
CA ILE A 623 -2.92 5.91 -17.25
C ILE A 623 -1.51 6.24 -17.68
N TYR A 624 -0.58 6.24 -16.72
CA TYR A 624 0.85 6.43 -16.98
C TYR A 624 1.64 5.25 -16.43
N LYS A 625 2.45 4.61 -17.28
CA LYS A 625 3.26 3.42 -16.92
C LYS A 625 2.46 2.34 -16.15
N LYS A 626 1.23 2.03 -16.63
CA LYS A 626 0.29 1.07 -16.02
C LYS A 626 -0.26 1.46 -14.63
N ARG A 627 -0.02 2.69 -14.15
CA ARG A 627 -0.59 3.23 -12.92
C ARG A 627 -1.70 4.23 -13.28
N LYS A 628 -2.82 4.17 -12.56
CA LYS A 628 -3.89 5.18 -12.64
C LYS A 628 -3.46 6.39 -11.80
N LEU A 629 -3.09 7.48 -12.45
CA LEU A 629 -2.81 8.76 -11.80
C LEU A 629 -4.07 9.61 -11.85
N ARG A 630 -4.41 10.26 -10.73
CA ARG A 630 -5.53 11.22 -10.71
C ARG A 630 -5.10 12.50 -11.40
N VAL A 631 -5.98 13.04 -12.24
CA VAL A 631 -5.74 14.32 -12.89
C VAL A 631 -5.93 15.43 -11.87
N ILE A 632 -5.00 16.38 -11.83
CA ILE A 632 -5.07 17.56 -10.98
C ILE A 632 -5.86 18.64 -11.73
N LYS A 633 -6.80 19.32 -11.05
CA LYS A 633 -7.56 20.43 -11.64
C LYS A 633 -6.71 21.70 -11.62
N PHE A 634 -6.40 22.25 -12.80
CA PHE A 634 -5.69 23.51 -12.97
C PHE A 634 -6.62 24.66 -13.39
N LYS A 635 -7.65 24.40 -14.22
CA LYS A 635 -8.65 25.40 -14.64
C LYS A 635 -10.04 24.78 -14.78
N PRO A 636 -11.14 25.48 -14.42
CA PRO A 636 -11.18 26.72 -13.63
C PRO A 636 -11.05 26.43 -12.12
N LEU A 637 -10.46 27.38 -11.40
CA LEU A 637 -10.43 27.44 -9.92
C LEU A 637 -11.07 28.75 -9.46
N PRO A 638 -11.75 28.73 -8.31
CA PRO A 638 -12.36 29.94 -7.76
C PRO A 638 -11.31 30.90 -7.22
N LYS A 639 -11.59 32.20 -7.33
CA LYS A 639 -10.71 33.31 -6.89
C LYS A 639 -11.23 34.02 -5.63
N VAL A 640 -12.44 33.70 -5.18
CA VAL A 640 -13.10 34.32 -4.01
C VAL A 640 -12.68 33.61 -2.72
N CYS A 641 -12.42 34.39 -1.66
CA CYS A 641 -11.96 33.89 -0.37
C CYS A 641 -12.87 32.80 0.21
N ALA A 642 -14.18 33.05 0.24
CA ALA A 642 -15.19 32.16 0.82
C ALA A 642 -15.33 30.79 0.13
N GLU A 643 -14.91 30.67 -1.14
CA GLU A 643 -14.95 29.39 -1.86
C GLU A 643 -13.81 28.43 -1.45
N CYS A 644 -12.74 28.98 -0.86
CA CYS A 644 -11.60 28.22 -0.39
C CYS A 644 -11.51 28.18 1.15
N HIS A 645 -11.91 29.25 1.81
CA HIS A 645 -11.86 29.43 3.25
C HIS A 645 -13.25 29.30 3.85
N LYS A 646 -13.37 28.48 4.88
CA LYS A 646 -14.61 28.38 5.65
C LYS A 646 -14.76 29.65 6.47
N ASP A 647 -15.83 30.39 6.22
CA ASP A 647 -16.17 31.56 7.02
C ASP A 647 -16.69 31.13 8.41
N PRO A 648 -15.99 31.48 9.50
CA PRO A 648 -16.46 31.21 10.86
C PRO A 648 -17.67 32.09 11.24
N HIS A 649 -17.87 33.22 10.56
CA HIS A 649 -18.97 34.17 10.80
C HIS A 649 -20.25 33.79 10.04
N LYS A 650 -20.25 32.65 9.33
CA LYS A 650 -21.44 32.12 8.63
C LYS A 650 -22.14 33.10 7.67
N GLY A 651 -21.41 34.06 7.11
CA GLY A 651 -21.93 35.05 6.17
C GLY A 651 -22.44 36.35 6.80
N GLU A 652 -22.35 36.49 8.12
CA GLU A 652 -22.85 37.67 8.87
C GLU A 652 -22.19 39.00 8.43
N PHE A 653 -20.98 38.96 7.87
CA PHE A 653 -20.21 40.17 7.47
C PHE A 653 -19.93 40.27 5.96
N GLY A 654 -20.69 39.55 5.13
CA GLY A 654 -20.51 39.59 3.67
C GLY A 654 -19.22 38.91 3.16
N LYS A 655 -18.80 39.26 1.94
CA LYS A 655 -17.69 38.60 1.22
C LYS A 655 -16.37 39.37 1.23
N GLU A 656 -16.38 40.62 1.70
CA GLU A 656 -15.21 41.51 1.74
C GLU A 656 -14.30 41.21 2.94
N CYS A 657 -13.78 39.99 3.01
CA CYS A 657 -12.96 39.55 4.15
C CYS A 657 -11.70 40.42 4.37
N LYS A 658 -11.26 41.19 3.36
CA LYS A 658 -10.03 42.00 3.41
C LYS A 658 -10.15 43.27 4.24
N SER A 659 -11.36 43.71 4.57
CA SER A 659 -11.57 44.83 5.50
C SER A 659 -11.06 44.49 6.91
N CYS A 660 -11.14 43.22 7.30
CA CYS A 660 -10.76 42.76 8.65
C CYS A 660 -9.60 41.76 8.66
N HIS A 661 -9.37 41.01 7.57
CA HIS A 661 -8.34 39.96 7.50
C HIS A 661 -7.30 40.21 6.42
N LEU A 662 -6.02 40.03 6.76
CA LEU A 662 -4.92 40.21 5.82
C LEU A 662 -4.51 38.90 5.15
N GLU A 663 -4.14 38.94 3.87
CA GLU A 663 -3.67 37.74 3.14
C GLU A 663 -2.37 37.12 3.73
N ARG A 664 -1.64 37.87 4.56
CA ARG A 664 -0.47 37.39 5.33
C ARG A 664 -0.85 36.65 6.61
N SER A 665 -1.99 36.98 7.23
CA SER A 665 -2.48 36.41 8.49
C SER A 665 -3.97 36.69 8.68
N TRP A 666 -4.73 35.66 9.08
CA TRP A 666 -6.14 35.80 9.46
C TRP A 666 -6.34 36.49 10.82
N LYS A 667 -5.26 36.82 11.56
CA LYS A 667 -5.36 37.52 12.85
C LYS A 667 -5.66 39.01 12.64
N TYR A 668 -6.58 39.51 13.47
CA TYR A 668 -7.12 40.86 13.50
C TYR A 668 -6.06 41.92 13.88
N THR A 669 -6.24 43.16 13.42
CA THR A 669 -5.44 44.35 13.77
C THR A 669 -6.00 44.99 15.03
N LYS A 670 -5.30 44.80 16.16
CA LYS A 670 -5.47 45.22 17.56
C LYS A 670 -6.48 46.31 18.06
N ASP A 671 -7.29 46.98 17.24
CA ASP A 671 -8.00 48.21 17.66
C ASP A 671 -9.54 48.15 17.54
N PHE A 672 -10.17 46.99 17.81
CA PHE A 672 -11.63 46.91 17.93
C PHE A 672 -12.04 47.32 19.35
N HIS A 673 -12.99 48.27 19.49
CA HIS A 673 -13.47 48.84 20.75
C HIS A 673 -12.46 49.71 21.54
N ARG A 674 -11.68 50.56 20.87
CA ARG A 674 -10.80 51.55 21.53
C ARG A 674 -11.56 52.48 22.50
N ASN A 675 -12.83 52.76 22.21
CA ASN A 675 -13.66 53.70 22.97
C ASN A 675 -14.65 53.00 23.93
N PHE A 676 -14.60 51.68 24.10
CA PHE A 676 -15.39 50.95 25.10
C PHE A 676 -14.67 49.65 25.45
N THR A 677 -13.81 49.67 26.46
CA THR A 677 -12.93 48.53 26.74
C THR A 677 -13.72 47.44 27.48
N LEU A 678 -13.91 46.29 26.82
CA LEU A 678 -14.65 45.15 27.38
C LEU A 678 -13.84 44.45 28.49
N HIS A 679 -14.30 44.55 29.74
CA HIS A 679 -13.77 43.83 30.90
C HIS A 679 -14.90 43.11 31.68
N GLY A 680 -14.55 42.30 32.68
CA GLY A 680 -15.54 41.62 33.52
C GLY A 680 -16.48 40.71 32.72
N VAL A 681 -17.78 40.79 33.02
CA VAL A 681 -18.81 39.98 32.34
C VAL A 681 -18.99 40.39 30.87
N HIS A 682 -18.83 41.67 30.52
CA HIS A 682 -18.96 42.17 29.14
C HIS A 682 -17.90 41.61 28.18
N TYR A 683 -16.75 41.15 28.70
CA TYR A 683 -15.74 40.41 27.90
C TYR A 683 -16.26 39.04 27.41
N THR A 684 -17.26 38.48 28.09
CA THR A 684 -17.79 37.12 27.80
C THR A 684 -19.09 37.13 27.00
N VAL A 685 -19.67 38.30 26.76
CA VAL A 685 -20.91 38.50 26.02
C VAL A 685 -20.65 38.38 24.51
N GLY A 686 -21.59 37.78 23.76
CA GLY A 686 -21.45 37.64 22.31
C GLY A 686 -21.67 38.95 21.58
N CYS A 687 -20.97 39.20 20.46
CA CYS A 687 -21.04 40.48 19.73
C CYS A 687 -22.48 40.90 19.35
N ALA A 688 -23.34 39.94 19.01
CA ALA A 688 -24.73 40.19 18.62
C ALA A 688 -25.62 40.66 19.77
N GLU A 689 -25.23 40.43 21.03
CA GLU A 689 -25.96 40.92 22.20
C GLU A 689 -25.79 42.44 22.35
N CYS A 690 -24.69 43.01 21.81
CA CYS A 690 -24.43 44.45 21.83
C CYS A 690 -24.71 45.11 20.47
N HIS A 691 -24.52 44.38 19.36
CA HIS A 691 -24.74 44.88 18.00
C HIS A 691 -26.04 44.34 17.40
N VAL A 692 -27.16 44.78 17.97
CA VAL A 692 -28.51 44.44 17.49
C VAL A 692 -28.87 45.41 16.35
N ASP A 693 -29.19 44.88 15.17
CA ASP A 693 -29.74 45.58 13.98
C ASP A 693 -28.78 46.35 13.05
N ASP A 694 -27.83 45.65 12.40
CA ASP A 694 -27.01 46.16 11.27
C ASP A 694 -26.26 47.49 11.51
N ARG A 695 -26.16 47.94 12.76
CA ARG A 695 -25.32 49.06 13.18
C ARG A 695 -23.87 48.65 13.01
N ASN A 696 -23.32 48.99 11.85
CA ASN A 696 -21.92 48.79 11.43
C ASN A 696 -20.93 49.12 12.56
N LEU A 697 -20.62 48.15 13.42
CA LEU A 697 -19.44 48.07 14.30
C LEU A 697 -18.93 49.44 14.83
N GLY A 698 -19.85 50.31 15.21
CA GLY A 698 -19.62 51.74 15.33
C GLY A 698 -20.33 52.27 16.56
N GLY A 699 -19.53 52.79 17.49
CA GLY A 699 -19.92 53.65 18.60
C GLY A 699 -21.15 53.21 19.40
N LEU A 700 -21.02 52.17 20.22
CA LEU A 700 -21.89 52.06 21.41
C LEU A 700 -21.46 53.17 22.39
N SER A 701 -22.42 53.94 22.91
CA SER A 701 -22.18 54.91 23.97
C SER A 701 -21.62 54.18 25.22
N GLN A 702 -20.77 54.85 25.99
CA GLN A 702 -20.21 54.32 27.24
C GLN A 702 -21.22 54.34 28.40
N GLU A 703 -22.39 54.94 28.19
CA GLU A 703 -23.42 55.08 29.23
C GLU A 703 -24.06 53.73 29.54
N CYS A 704 -23.88 53.28 30.78
CA CYS A 704 -24.35 51.97 31.23
C CYS A 704 -25.88 51.85 31.13
N ILE A 705 -26.61 52.94 31.39
CA ILE A 705 -28.07 52.96 31.42
C ILE A 705 -28.72 52.65 30.07
N LEU A 706 -28.05 52.94 28.95
CA LEU A 706 -28.59 52.66 27.61
C LEU A 706 -28.80 51.17 27.36
N CYS A 707 -28.08 50.31 28.06
CA CYS A 707 -28.26 48.85 28.02
C CYS A 707 -28.88 48.30 29.31
N HIS A 708 -28.60 48.91 30.46
CA HIS A 708 -28.99 48.42 31.79
C HIS A 708 -30.17 49.20 32.40
N GLN A 709 -30.99 49.88 31.60
CA GLN A 709 -32.15 50.63 32.09
C GLN A 709 -33.11 49.79 32.95
N LYS A 710 -33.29 48.51 32.60
CA LYS A 710 -34.16 47.59 33.33
C LYS A 710 -33.54 47.04 34.61
N ASP A 711 -32.22 47.18 34.74
CA ASP A 711 -31.46 46.67 35.88
C ASP A 711 -31.20 47.77 36.94
N ASP A 712 -31.64 49.00 36.69
CA ASP A 712 -31.41 50.13 37.59
C ASP A 712 -32.38 50.10 38.79
N VAL A 713 -31.83 49.80 39.96
CA VAL A 713 -32.54 49.80 41.24
C VAL A 713 -32.74 51.20 41.83
N HIS A 714 -32.03 52.21 41.30
CA HIS A 714 -32.14 53.60 41.76
C HIS A 714 -33.25 54.37 41.04
N SER A 715 -33.95 53.72 40.10
CA SER A 715 -35.08 54.31 39.36
C SER A 715 -34.73 55.64 38.67
N GLY A 716 -33.51 55.75 38.15
CA GLY A 716 -33.01 56.92 37.41
C GLY A 716 -32.49 58.07 38.27
N SER A 717 -32.53 57.97 39.60
CA SER A 717 -31.99 59.01 40.50
C SER A 717 -30.47 59.16 40.43
N LEU A 718 -29.74 58.11 40.01
CA LEU A 718 -28.29 58.10 39.88
C LEU A 718 -27.85 57.66 38.46
N PRO A 719 -27.76 58.58 37.49
CA PRO A 719 -27.47 58.24 36.09
C PRO A 719 -26.02 57.80 35.85
N ASN A 720 -25.07 58.21 36.70
CA ASN A 720 -23.64 57.94 36.56
C ASN A 720 -23.22 56.65 37.28
N CYS A 721 -23.68 55.49 36.81
CA CYS A 721 -23.46 54.21 37.49
C CYS A 721 -21.97 53.92 37.78
N GLY A 722 -21.05 54.38 36.93
CA GLY A 722 -19.61 54.11 37.03
C GLY A 722 -18.88 54.83 38.17
N GLU A 723 -19.50 55.82 38.81
CA GLU A 723 -18.94 56.48 40.00
C GLU A 723 -19.02 55.57 41.24
N CYS A 724 -20.07 54.76 41.31
CA CYS A 724 -20.34 53.87 42.44
C CYS A 724 -20.09 52.40 42.11
N HIS A 725 -20.39 51.94 40.88
CA HIS A 725 -20.31 50.55 40.49
C HIS A 725 -19.15 50.28 39.53
N LYS A 726 -18.52 49.11 39.66
CA LYS A 726 -17.48 48.63 38.73
C LYS A 726 -18.01 47.48 37.89
N GLN A 727 -17.70 47.47 36.59
CA GLN A 727 -18.09 46.39 35.65
C GLN A 727 -17.60 44.98 36.08
N SER A 728 -16.57 44.91 36.92
CA SER A 728 -16.05 43.65 37.46
C SER A 728 -16.78 43.15 38.72
N PHE A 729 -17.42 44.05 39.49
CA PHE A 729 -18.08 43.77 40.77
C PHE A 729 -19.26 44.72 40.96
N TRP A 730 -20.39 44.42 40.31
CA TRP A 730 -21.55 45.32 40.30
C TRP A 730 -22.25 45.43 41.66
N GLU A 731 -22.34 44.33 42.40
CA GLU A 731 -23.04 44.24 43.69
C GLU A 731 -22.34 45.01 44.83
N SER A 732 -21.05 45.32 44.68
CA SER A 732 -20.29 46.11 45.66
C SER A 732 -20.05 47.53 45.15
N THR A 733 -20.40 48.54 45.95
CA THR A 733 -20.13 49.95 45.60
C THR A 733 -18.70 50.34 46.01
N SER A 734 -18.04 51.18 45.20
CA SER A 734 -16.74 51.79 45.53
C SER A 734 -16.86 53.13 46.26
N PHE A 735 -18.08 53.59 46.53
CA PHE A 735 -18.33 54.84 47.24
C PHE A 735 -17.88 54.73 48.70
N ARG A 736 -17.08 55.69 49.15
CA ARG A 736 -16.53 55.70 50.51
C ARG A 736 -17.14 56.85 51.31
N HIS A 737 -18.04 56.55 52.24
CA HIS A 737 -18.60 57.53 53.19
C HIS A 737 -17.53 58.23 54.03
N SER A 738 -16.32 57.68 54.14
CA SER A 738 -15.19 58.37 54.77
C SER A 738 -14.77 59.67 54.06
N MET A 739 -15.24 59.89 52.83
CA MET A 739 -14.97 61.10 52.05
C MET A 739 -16.10 62.13 52.14
N THR A 740 -17.17 61.85 52.89
CA THR A 740 -18.27 62.79 53.14
C THR A 740 -18.16 63.38 54.54
N ASN A 741 -18.99 64.38 54.85
CA ASN A 741 -19.07 64.97 56.19
C ASN A 741 -19.65 64.01 57.25
N PHE A 742 -20.17 62.84 56.84
CA PHE A 742 -20.70 61.81 57.74
C PHE A 742 -20.01 60.45 57.50
N PRO A 743 -18.80 60.24 58.07
CA PRO A 743 -18.11 58.96 57.96
C PRO A 743 -18.81 57.89 58.80
N LEU A 744 -19.26 56.81 58.14
CA LEU A 744 -19.91 55.69 58.84
C LEU A 744 -18.94 55.02 59.84
N ARG A 745 -19.30 55.09 61.13
CA ARG A 745 -18.55 54.51 62.26
C ARG A 745 -19.51 53.75 63.17
N GLY A 746 -18.97 52.75 63.88
CA GLY A 746 -19.76 51.82 64.70
C GLY A 746 -20.91 51.18 63.93
N SER A 747 -22.09 51.13 64.55
CA SER A 747 -23.29 50.46 64.02
C SER A 747 -23.80 51.07 62.71
N HIS A 748 -23.50 52.34 62.42
CA HIS A 748 -23.88 52.99 61.16
C HIS A 748 -23.21 52.35 59.93
N ARG A 749 -22.15 51.55 60.10
CA ARG A 749 -21.46 50.86 58.99
C ARG A 749 -22.24 49.70 58.39
N THR A 750 -23.22 49.17 59.11
CA THR A 750 -24.00 47.99 58.70
C THR A 750 -25.42 48.33 58.28
N LEU A 751 -25.79 49.62 58.31
CA LEU A 751 -27.10 50.08 57.87
C LEU A 751 -27.20 50.02 56.34
N ASP A 752 -28.39 49.71 55.86
CA ASP A 752 -28.71 49.81 54.45
C ASP A 752 -28.79 51.29 54.02
N CYS A 753 -28.35 51.61 52.81
CA CYS A 753 -28.34 52.96 52.28
C CYS A 753 -29.70 53.66 52.42
N PHE A 754 -30.81 52.95 52.22
CA PHE A 754 -32.16 53.52 52.31
C PHE A 754 -32.59 53.86 53.74
N GLN A 755 -31.89 53.37 54.76
CA GLN A 755 -32.18 53.74 56.15
C GLN A 755 -31.78 55.20 56.44
N CYS A 756 -30.76 55.71 55.76
CA CYS A 756 -30.37 57.13 55.81
C CYS A 756 -30.93 57.91 54.61
N HIS A 757 -30.98 57.30 53.43
CA HIS A 757 -31.42 57.90 52.16
C HIS A 757 -32.83 57.42 51.76
N SER A 758 -33.78 57.59 52.67
CA SER A 758 -35.15 57.01 52.57
C SER A 758 -35.95 57.45 51.34
N ARG A 759 -35.60 58.59 50.73
CA ARG A 759 -36.24 59.11 49.50
C ARG A 759 -35.42 58.87 48.22
N GLY A 760 -34.35 58.07 48.30
CA GLY A 760 -33.39 57.91 47.20
C GLY A 760 -32.58 59.18 46.91
N ILE A 761 -32.60 60.15 47.83
CA ILE A 761 -31.83 61.39 47.77
C ILE A 761 -30.53 61.15 48.53
N TYR A 762 -29.42 61.08 47.80
CA TYR A 762 -28.09 60.76 48.33
C TYR A 762 -27.26 61.98 48.73
N GLU A 763 -27.81 63.18 48.57
CA GLU A 763 -27.19 64.46 48.91
C GLU A 763 -27.99 65.20 49.99
N GLY A 764 -27.31 66.01 50.80
CA GLY A 764 -27.97 66.93 51.75
C GLY A 764 -28.66 66.28 52.96
N VAL A 765 -28.40 65.00 53.25
CA VAL A 765 -28.83 64.39 54.51
C VAL A 765 -28.03 65.00 55.65
N GLY A 766 -28.72 65.53 56.65
CA GLY A 766 -28.12 66.15 57.84
C GLY A 766 -27.21 65.18 58.59
N SER A 767 -26.15 65.71 59.19
CA SER A 767 -25.15 64.93 59.94
C SER A 767 -25.32 65.00 61.45
N ASP A 768 -26.32 65.76 61.92
CA ASP A 768 -26.54 65.97 63.34
C ASP A 768 -27.26 64.77 63.92
N CYS A 769 -26.86 64.38 65.14
CA CYS A 769 -27.36 63.15 65.76
C CYS A 769 -28.89 63.16 65.88
N ILE A 770 -29.46 64.35 66.12
CA ILE A 770 -30.88 64.53 66.35
C ILE A 770 -31.73 64.38 65.08
N ASP A 771 -31.14 64.63 63.90
CA ASP A 771 -31.85 64.47 62.62
C ASP A 771 -32.34 63.04 62.40
N CYS A 772 -31.68 62.06 63.02
CA CYS A 772 -32.03 60.64 62.94
C CYS A 772 -32.48 60.04 64.28
N HIS A 773 -31.97 60.53 65.42
CA HIS A 773 -32.20 59.94 66.75
C HIS A 773 -33.12 60.77 67.65
N GLU A 774 -33.91 61.70 67.10
CA GLU A 774 -34.92 62.46 67.87
C GLU A 774 -35.89 61.56 68.62
N ALA A 775 -36.34 60.46 68.01
CA ALA A 775 -37.21 59.48 68.65
C ALA A 775 -36.52 58.81 69.86
N ASP A 776 -35.24 58.48 69.73
CA ASP A 776 -34.46 57.88 70.81
C ASP A 776 -34.26 58.88 71.97
N ARG A 777 -34.06 60.17 71.65
CA ARG A 777 -34.01 61.26 72.64
C ARG A 777 -35.33 61.38 73.41
N GLN A 778 -36.45 61.49 72.69
CA GLN A 778 -37.79 61.60 73.28
C GLN A 778 -38.11 60.40 74.18
N GLN A 779 -37.69 59.20 73.76
CA GLN A 779 -37.87 58.00 74.56
C GLN A 779 -37.02 58.04 75.83
N ALA A 780 -35.76 58.48 75.78
CA ALA A 780 -34.90 58.61 76.95
C ALA A 780 -35.44 59.63 77.97
N ASP A 781 -35.99 60.76 77.50
CA ASP A 781 -36.64 61.77 78.36
C ASP A 781 -37.84 61.21 79.13
N ALA A 782 -38.58 60.27 78.52
CA ALA A 782 -39.73 59.63 79.17
C ALA A 782 -39.34 58.67 80.31
N VAL A 783 -38.10 58.15 80.32
CA VAL A 783 -37.62 57.18 81.34
C VAL A 783 -36.72 57.80 82.41
N ALA A 784 -36.46 59.12 82.33
CA ALA A 784 -35.79 59.95 83.33
C ALA A 784 -34.40 59.45 83.80
N ASN A 785 -33.57 58.85 82.92
CA ASN A 785 -32.26 58.36 83.33
C ASN A 785 -31.20 58.33 82.20
N PRO A 786 -30.32 59.34 82.09
CA PRO A 786 -30.48 60.71 82.59
C PRO A 786 -31.52 61.48 81.74
N PRO A 787 -32.31 62.41 82.32
CA PRO A 787 -33.17 63.28 81.53
C PRO A 787 -32.33 64.26 80.70
N HIS A 788 -32.76 64.59 79.47
CA HIS A 788 -32.14 65.58 78.57
C HIS A 788 -32.97 66.90 78.51
N PRO A 789 -33.18 67.62 79.64
CA PRO A 789 -33.95 68.86 79.63
C PRO A 789 -33.20 69.98 78.90
N LEU A 790 -33.87 70.61 77.93
CA LEU A 790 -33.37 71.84 77.29
C LEU A 790 -33.34 73.01 78.29
N PRO A 791 -32.36 73.94 78.21
CA PRO A 791 -31.35 74.09 77.14
C PRO A 791 -29.94 73.60 77.53
N ALA A 792 -29.78 72.77 78.56
CA ALA A 792 -28.46 72.45 79.11
C ALA A 792 -27.64 71.43 78.29
N PHE A 793 -28.24 70.74 77.31
CA PHE A 793 -27.62 69.64 76.57
C PHE A 793 -27.91 69.74 75.06
N GLU A 794 -27.21 70.63 74.34
CA GLU A 794 -27.30 70.70 72.87
C GLU A 794 -26.24 69.85 72.15
N ASP A 795 -25.11 69.52 72.80
CA ASP A 795 -24.05 68.69 72.18
C ASP A 795 -24.09 67.22 72.61
N CYS A 796 -24.80 66.39 71.84
CA CYS A 796 -24.88 64.94 72.06
C CYS A 796 -23.50 64.26 72.08
N LYS A 797 -22.49 64.82 71.40
CA LYS A 797 -21.14 64.23 71.26
C LYS A 797 -20.32 64.32 72.55
N SER A 798 -20.73 65.18 73.49
CA SER A 798 -20.08 65.31 74.79
C SER A 798 -20.25 64.06 75.67
N CYS A 799 -21.38 63.35 75.52
CA CYS A 799 -21.72 62.17 76.31
C CYS A 799 -21.83 60.88 75.47
N HIS A 800 -22.34 60.98 74.24
CA HIS A 800 -22.54 59.84 73.34
C HIS A 800 -21.48 59.79 72.25
N ASN A 801 -21.11 58.58 71.83
CA ASN A 801 -20.27 58.40 70.65
C ASN A 801 -20.83 57.30 69.75
N GLN A 802 -20.38 57.30 68.49
CA GLN A 802 -20.87 56.44 67.42
C GLN A 802 -20.57 54.93 67.64
N TRP A 803 -19.86 54.55 68.70
CA TRP A 803 -19.50 53.17 69.05
C TRP A 803 -20.21 52.65 70.29
N MET A 804 -20.62 53.54 71.20
CA MET A 804 -21.31 53.22 72.44
C MET A 804 -22.40 54.26 72.69
N PHE A 805 -23.64 53.89 72.39
CA PHE A 805 -24.80 54.45 73.09
C PHE A 805 -24.88 53.69 74.41
N LYS A 806 -24.56 54.36 75.52
CA LYS A 806 -24.87 53.85 76.85
C LYS A 806 -26.28 54.25 77.22
#